data_AF-A0A1I4CIT1-F1
#
_entry.id   AF-A0A1I4CIT1-F1
#
_cell.length_a   1.000
_cell.length_b   1.000
_cell.length_c   1.000
_cell.angle_alpha   90.00
_cell.angle_beta   90.00
_cell.angle_gamma   90.00
#
_symmetry.space_group_name_H-M   'P 1'
#
loop_
_entity.id
_entity.type
_entity.pdbx_description
1 polymer ?
#
loop_
_entity_poly.entity_id
_entity_poly.type
_entity_poly.pdbx_seq_one_letter_code
_entity_poly.pdbx_strand_id
1 'polypeptide(L)'
;MKNKIVALILAVTMAGVTGCGAVSTSENLPTEAASLASEVAGSETENTEAAEETASSEATVSDEAAKASIEAALDLSQNEDQEWSYDSDADAWVLSITPYVTIQELPDQQGASAAVPGAYVKGIDTDGDGEADVTSDNCSDAVKGSLVIDYESKVTSTNGQVYTASTAPVIINTGAAGYGSQQNQLASTQYAEDGYINISIGNRGKQDTTENEDGETVYTGDAPSCLSDQKSAIRFIKYNILLGNLPGSTDYFVSTGGSGGGAHAAMVAATSNSSDFYPYQVDEGAVGVYATEDGGYSTTVTIDGKDYEISDGVWGSIAYSGITSLYEADMAMALEYYIDSDNDFNTDFQKKMAEYLSQEYMDYINDKNLSINESQVGFDLNSDGDTDDDIKLTIEYDMEKYPDTNGYGGTYLDLYLAEFNQNLQWYLDNLDYAEDWTWFDESGNALSDEEVAAMTTEDKAKAFIEGRYTKSETSKEGPGGAMPGGNGGHGGNGGPGGAAPAGNNDAANTGNKDMVVGTPDAGTSQSVGSSVDSSNYSSFEEMLEAYESDIEEIAEGDKHGNNIVDLYNPLNYIGSDDVEAPTWTRILCGAAEGDISMFNSLNLQLAWLNAGTDCEIEWQWDGGHVPSEIFSESFSLYVDQMYGKYVDGAVTDIKAAAAEKQTKNGTADEATGTDISSWVNYDDLSSVSVTLKDASVYRVKGASKSTPGFDVMDYGQEDYVFGNSERDARHWSEHVLNVLKEHKDELAELFNK
;
A
#
# COMPACT_ATOMS: atom_id res chain seq x y z
N MET A 1 -7.25 -21.36 27.05
CA MET A 1 -6.29 -22.26 27.75
C MET A 1 -6.06 -23.51 26.90
N LYS A 2 -5.13 -23.45 25.94
CA LYS A 2 -4.48 -24.58 25.25
C LYS A 2 -3.30 -23.99 24.47
N ASN A 3 -2.10 -24.48 24.77
CA ASN A 3 -0.81 -23.98 24.30
C ASN A 3 -0.53 -24.46 22.87
N LYS A 4 -0.05 -23.58 21.98
CA LYS A 4 0.75 -23.97 20.80
C LYS A 4 2.24 -23.88 21.18
N ILE A 5 2.95 -24.99 20.99
CA ILE A 5 4.36 -25.18 21.33
C ILE A 5 5.20 -24.89 20.08
N VAL A 6 6.17 -23.99 20.24
CA VAL A 6 7.29 -23.71 19.33
C VAL A 6 8.19 -24.94 19.22
N ALA A 7 8.49 -25.39 18.00
CA ALA A 7 9.42 -26.48 17.74
C ALA A 7 10.73 -25.95 17.14
N LEU A 8 11.74 -25.82 18.00
CA LEU A 8 13.14 -25.58 17.66
C LEU A 8 13.81 -26.94 17.37
N ILE A 9 14.43 -27.14 16.19
CA ILE A 9 15.18 -28.37 15.89
C ILE A 9 16.67 -28.07 15.82
N LEU A 10 17.42 -28.69 16.74
CA LEU A 10 18.87 -28.81 16.72
C LEU A 10 19.25 -30.20 17.24
N ALA A 11 19.96 -30.99 16.43
CA ALA A 11 21.16 -31.77 16.81
C ALA A 11 21.33 -33.15 16.13
N VAL A 12 22.46 -33.25 15.40
CA VAL A 12 23.58 -34.20 15.58
C VAL A 12 23.40 -35.73 15.34
N THR A 13 24.38 -36.22 14.59
CA THR A 13 24.77 -37.55 14.08
C THR A 13 25.09 -38.65 15.12
N MET A 14 24.85 -39.93 14.77
CA MET A 14 25.88 -40.95 14.39
C MET A 14 25.44 -42.43 14.52
N ALA A 15 25.93 -43.23 13.55
CA ALA A 15 26.26 -44.68 13.55
C ALA A 15 25.10 -45.72 13.64
N GLY A 16 25.08 -46.83 12.90
CA GLY A 16 25.99 -47.47 11.95
C GLY A 16 25.54 -48.94 11.72
N VAL A 17 26.28 -49.66 10.86
CA VAL A 17 26.35 -51.14 10.71
C VAL A 17 25.54 -51.79 9.55
N THR A 18 26.21 -51.82 8.38
CA THR A 18 26.54 -52.97 7.49
C THR A 18 25.63 -54.20 7.34
N GLY A 19 25.41 -54.62 6.08
CA GLY A 19 25.15 -56.03 5.72
C GLY A 19 24.94 -56.28 4.21
N CYS A 20 25.98 -56.78 3.54
CA CYS A 20 26.08 -57.10 2.10
C CYS A 20 25.20 -58.27 1.58
N GLY A 21 24.97 -58.29 0.26
CA GLY A 21 24.79 -59.52 -0.56
C GLY A 21 23.82 -59.32 -1.74
N ALA A 22 24.25 -58.88 -2.93
CA ALA A 22 24.92 -59.63 -4.01
C ALA A 22 23.99 -60.50 -4.92
N VAL A 23 23.80 -60.00 -6.16
CA VAL A 23 24.09 -60.66 -7.47
C VAL A 23 22.94 -61.19 -8.37
N SER A 24 22.98 -60.67 -9.62
CA SER A 24 22.70 -61.23 -10.97
C SER A 24 21.28 -61.18 -11.55
N THR A 25 21.05 -60.32 -12.56
CA THR A 25 21.00 -60.57 -14.06
C THR A 25 19.57 -60.81 -14.53
N SER A 26 19.02 -60.33 -15.63
CA SER A 26 19.39 -59.52 -16.82
C SER A 26 18.05 -59.39 -17.61
N GLU A 27 17.64 -58.28 -18.23
CA GLU A 27 17.89 -57.95 -19.65
C GLU A 27 16.93 -56.78 -20.05
N ASN A 28 17.50 -55.69 -20.60
CA ASN A 28 17.13 -55.01 -21.87
C ASN A 28 15.65 -54.63 -22.15
N LEU A 29 15.21 -53.40 -22.45
CA LEU A 29 15.70 -52.23 -23.24
C LEU A 29 14.66 -51.07 -23.03
N PRO A 30 14.74 -49.88 -23.67
CA PRO A 30 15.59 -48.73 -23.36
C PRO A 30 14.78 -47.42 -23.13
N THR A 31 15.52 -46.31 -22.99
CA THR A 31 15.15 -44.89 -23.25
C THR A 31 14.53 -44.06 -22.10
N GLU A 32 15.43 -43.21 -21.56
CA GLU A 32 15.23 -41.86 -21.01
C GLU A 32 14.45 -41.67 -19.70
N ALA A 33 15.20 -41.82 -18.61
CA ALA A 33 15.17 -41.00 -17.40
C ALA A 33 16.63 -40.52 -17.17
N ALA A 34 17.01 -39.50 -16.42
CA ALA A 34 16.42 -38.75 -15.32
C ALA A 34 17.39 -37.57 -15.05
N SER A 35 16.94 -36.44 -14.53
CA SER A 35 17.10 -36.04 -13.12
C SER A 35 18.44 -36.40 -12.43
N LEU A 36 19.09 -35.31 -11.99
CA LEU A 36 19.77 -35.06 -10.71
C LEU A 36 20.94 -35.93 -10.21
N ALA A 37 21.89 -35.18 -9.64
CA ALA A 37 22.91 -35.54 -8.65
C ALA A 37 24.16 -36.31 -9.13
N SER A 38 25.31 -35.64 -9.00
CA SER A 38 26.63 -36.27 -8.89
C SER A 38 27.34 -35.69 -7.67
N GLU A 39 27.61 -36.55 -6.70
CA GLU A 39 28.55 -36.33 -5.61
C GLU A 39 29.97 -36.10 -6.14
N VAL A 40 30.73 -35.28 -5.41
CA VAL A 40 32.16 -35.08 -5.56
C VAL A 40 32.91 -36.12 -4.72
N ALA A 41 33.81 -36.87 -5.35
CA ALA A 41 34.87 -37.62 -4.68
C ALA A 41 36.16 -36.78 -4.68
N GLY A 42 36.82 -36.67 -3.52
CA GLY A 42 38.04 -35.88 -3.34
C GLY A 42 39.30 -36.50 -3.95
N SER A 43 40.23 -35.63 -4.35
CA SER A 43 41.66 -35.93 -4.38
C SER A 43 42.43 -34.86 -3.62
N GLU A 44 43.23 -35.29 -2.65
CA GLU A 44 44.17 -34.44 -1.91
C GLU A 44 45.23 -33.85 -2.84
N THR A 45 45.35 -32.52 -2.86
CA THR A 45 46.61 -31.82 -3.13
C THR A 45 46.62 -30.53 -2.32
N GLU A 46 47.62 -30.42 -1.42
CA GLU A 46 47.97 -29.18 -0.74
C GLU A 46 48.19 -28.06 -1.76
N ASN A 47 47.45 -26.96 -1.64
CA ASN A 47 47.88 -25.67 -2.16
C ASN A 47 47.25 -24.56 -1.32
N THR A 48 48.12 -23.74 -0.74
CA THR A 48 47.81 -22.45 -0.16
C THR A 48 47.29 -21.52 -1.25
N GLU A 49 46.03 -21.09 -1.17
CA GLU A 49 45.48 -20.02 -2.00
C GLU A 49 44.88 -18.93 -1.12
N ALA A 50 45.32 -17.71 -1.44
CA ALA A 50 44.88 -16.47 -0.86
C ALA A 50 43.41 -16.23 -1.20
N ALA A 51 42.69 -15.56 -0.31
CA ALA A 51 41.42 -14.95 -0.65
C ALA A 51 41.65 -13.97 -1.82
N GLU A 52 41.10 -14.26 -2.99
CA GLU A 52 40.86 -13.24 -4.01
C GLU A 52 39.66 -12.42 -3.53
N GLU A 53 39.96 -11.25 -2.95
CA GLU A 53 39.06 -10.11 -3.04
C GLU A 53 38.85 -9.81 -4.52
N THR A 54 37.71 -10.20 -5.09
CA THR A 54 37.19 -9.52 -6.26
C THR A 54 36.77 -8.13 -5.81
N ALA A 55 37.72 -7.20 -5.85
CA ALA A 55 37.42 -5.78 -5.86
C ALA A 55 36.52 -5.52 -7.07
N SER A 56 35.23 -5.32 -6.82
CA SER A 56 34.40 -4.56 -7.74
C SER A 56 35.10 -3.22 -7.92
N SER A 57 35.58 -2.92 -9.12
CA SER A 57 36.03 -1.58 -9.42
C SER A 57 34.79 -0.70 -9.41
N GLU A 58 34.51 -0.03 -8.30
CA GLU A 58 33.48 1.01 -8.24
C GLU A 58 33.70 1.97 -9.40
N ALA A 59 32.67 2.11 -10.23
CA ALA A 59 32.72 3.02 -11.37
C ALA A 59 32.84 4.45 -10.84
N THR A 60 33.77 5.21 -11.40
CA THR A 60 34.02 6.60 -10.98
C THR A 60 32.77 7.46 -11.25
N VAL A 61 32.37 8.27 -10.28
CA VAL A 61 31.29 9.25 -10.48
C VAL A 61 31.70 10.25 -11.56
N SER A 62 30.79 10.52 -12.49
CA SER A 62 31.06 11.35 -13.67
C SER A 62 31.30 12.83 -13.33
N ASP A 63 30.69 13.33 -12.25
CA ASP A 63 30.87 14.68 -11.73
C ASP A 63 30.98 14.69 -10.19
N GLU A 64 32.19 14.45 -9.70
CA GLU A 64 32.52 14.52 -8.27
C GLU A 64 32.24 15.90 -7.64
N ALA A 65 32.29 16.98 -8.43
CA ALA A 65 32.02 18.32 -7.92
C ALA A 65 30.51 18.53 -7.71
N ALA A 66 29.68 18.00 -8.61
CA ALA A 66 28.23 17.97 -8.44
C ALA A 66 27.85 17.10 -7.23
N LYS A 67 28.41 15.88 -7.10
CA LYS A 67 28.21 15.02 -5.91
C LYS A 67 28.48 15.77 -4.61
N ALA A 68 29.67 16.35 -4.46
CA ALA A 68 30.05 17.09 -3.26
C ALA A 68 29.16 18.33 -3.01
N SER A 69 28.68 18.98 -4.07
CA SER A 69 27.78 20.13 -3.95
C SER A 69 26.39 19.73 -3.47
N ILE A 70 25.87 18.59 -3.95
CA ILE A 70 24.58 18.02 -3.54
C ILE A 70 24.65 17.59 -2.07
N GLU A 71 25.67 16.81 -1.70
CA GLU A 71 25.87 16.34 -0.32
C GLU A 71 25.98 17.50 0.68
N ALA A 72 26.69 18.57 0.32
CA ALA A 72 26.83 19.75 1.17
C ALA A 72 25.54 20.59 1.26
N ALA A 73 24.76 20.67 0.17
CA ALA A 73 23.52 21.43 0.14
C ALA A 73 22.38 20.74 0.92
N LEU A 74 22.43 19.40 1.02
CA LEU A 74 21.41 18.57 1.66
C LEU A 74 21.83 18.05 3.06
N ASP A 75 22.97 18.49 3.56
CA ASP A 75 23.37 18.34 4.97
C ASP A 75 22.63 19.38 5.82
N LEU A 76 21.71 18.91 6.67
CA LEU A 76 20.93 19.76 7.57
C LEU A 76 21.79 20.68 8.45
N SER A 77 22.96 20.21 8.90
CA SER A 77 23.87 21.03 9.73
C SER A 77 24.42 22.26 9.00
N GLN A 78 24.40 22.25 7.66
CA GLN A 78 24.83 23.35 6.80
C GLN A 78 23.67 24.25 6.38
N ASN A 79 22.43 23.88 6.70
CA ASN A 79 21.26 24.70 6.40
C ASN A 79 21.05 25.76 7.48
N GLU A 80 21.53 26.99 7.23
CA GLU A 80 21.39 28.14 8.16
C GLU A 80 19.93 28.57 8.43
N ASP A 81 18.98 28.06 7.64
CA ASP A 81 17.56 28.35 7.75
C ASP A 81 16.76 27.22 8.40
N GLN A 82 17.38 26.10 8.77
CA GLN A 82 16.69 25.07 9.53
C GLN A 82 16.28 25.60 10.92
N GLU A 83 15.02 25.37 11.28
CA GLU A 83 14.45 25.77 12.55
C GLU A 83 13.77 24.57 13.22
N TRP A 84 13.84 24.52 14.54
CA TRP A 84 13.17 23.51 15.36
C TRP A 84 12.16 24.18 16.28
N SER A 85 10.93 23.68 16.26
CA SER A 85 9.88 24.02 17.22
C SER A 85 9.67 22.87 18.19
N TYR A 86 9.18 23.16 19.39
CA TYR A 86 8.92 22.14 20.41
C TYR A 86 7.44 22.09 20.75
N ASP A 87 6.84 20.91 20.59
CA ASP A 87 5.49 20.58 21.02
C ASP A 87 5.55 19.99 22.43
N SER A 88 5.12 20.80 23.42
CA SER A 88 5.14 20.38 24.83
C SER A 88 4.05 19.38 25.19
N ASP A 89 2.98 19.28 24.39
CA ASP A 89 1.88 18.37 24.66
C ASP A 89 2.25 16.95 24.24
N ALA A 90 2.96 16.80 23.12
CA ALA A 90 3.46 15.52 22.63
C ALA A 90 4.88 15.16 23.11
N ASP A 91 5.60 16.10 23.75
CA ASP A 91 7.04 15.97 24.04
C ASP A 91 7.83 15.64 22.77
N ALA A 92 7.81 16.57 21.81
CA ALA A 92 8.42 16.36 20.49
C ALA A 92 9.04 17.62 19.89
N TRP A 93 10.15 17.44 19.17
CA TRP A 93 10.77 18.49 18.35
C TRP A 93 10.36 18.33 16.90
N VAL A 94 9.97 19.43 16.25
CA VAL A 94 9.51 19.45 14.85
C VAL A 94 10.42 20.35 14.02
N LEU A 95 11.04 19.76 13.01
CA LEU A 95 11.89 20.41 12.01
C LEU A 95 11.03 21.23 11.05
N SER A 96 11.41 22.48 10.80
CA SER A 96 10.85 23.30 9.72
C SER A 96 11.02 22.61 8.37
N ILE A 97 10.14 22.88 7.41
CA ILE A 97 10.24 22.32 6.06
C ILE A 97 11.61 22.64 5.44
N THR A 98 12.35 21.61 5.01
CA THR A 98 13.63 21.73 4.30
C THR A 98 13.56 21.04 2.94
N PRO A 99 14.19 21.59 1.89
CA PRO A 99 14.26 20.91 0.60
C PRO A 99 15.02 19.59 0.73
N TYR A 100 14.50 18.52 0.13
CA TYR A 100 15.16 17.20 0.11
C TYR A 100 15.94 16.93 -1.19
N VAL A 101 15.85 17.84 -2.16
CA VAL A 101 16.50 17.81 -3.48
C VAL A 101 17.11 19.18 -3.80
N THR A 102 18.14 19.20 -4.64
CA THR A 102 18.84 20.46 -4.99
C THR A 102 18.25 21.17 -6.20
N ILE A 103 17.45 20.46 -7.02
CA ILE A 103 16.77 20.99 -8.18
C ILE A 103 15.27 20.83 -7.95
N GLN A 104 14.67 21.82 -7.27
CA GLN A 104 13.23 21.86 -7.05
C GLN A 104 12.53 22.48 -8.26
N GLU A 105 11.65 21.71 -8.87
CA GLU A 105 10.71 22.18 -9.88
C GLU A 105 9.52 22.90 -9.23
N LEU A 106 8.99 22.34 -8.13
CA LEU A 106 7.91 22.91 -7.32
C LEU A 106 8.34 23.01 -5.84
N PRO A 107 8.98 24.12 -5.41
CA PRO A 107 9.52 24.25 -4.06
C PRO A 107 8.52 24.08 -2.92
N ASP A 108 7.25 24.44 -3.13
CA ASP A 108 6.17 24.30 -2.15
C ASP A 108 5.70 22.84 -1.96
N GLN A 109 6.19 21.92 -2.80
CA GLN A 109 5.90 20.49 -2.75
C GLN A 109 7.16 19.65 -2.58
N GLN A 110 8.37 20.16 -2.81
CA GLN A 110 9.58 19.34 -2.73
C GLN A 110 10.38 19.58 -1.45
N GLY A 111 9.70 19.52 -0.30
CA GLY A 111 10.28 19.66 1.02
C GLY A 111 9.82 18.58 2.01
N ALA A 112 10.63 18.36 3.03
CA ALA A 112 10.37 17.38 4.09
C ALA A 112 10.45 18.04 5.48
N SER A 113 9.72 17.47 6.43
CA SER A 113 9.75 17.82 7.85
C SER A 113 9.82 16.55 8.68
N ALA A 114 10.42 16.64 9.87
CA ALA A 114 10.56 15.53 10.81
C ALA A 114 10.04 15.92 12.19
N ALA A 115 9.29 15.01 12.83
CA ALA A 115 8.93 15.09 14.23
C ALA A 115 9.69 14.01 15.01
N VAL A 116 10.41 14.44 16.03
CA VAL A 116 11.35 13.64 16.81
C VAL A 116 10.91 13.62 18.27
N PRO A 117 10.82 12.45 18.93
CA PRO A 117 10.55 12.37 20.35
C PRO A 117 11.52 13.23 21.17
N GLY A 118 10.98 14.08 22.04
CA GLY A 118 11.75 15.01 22.87
C GLY A 118 12.75 14.32 23.77
N ALA A 119 12.42 13.10 24.22
CA ALA A 119 13.31 12.23 24.96
C ALA A 119 14.64 11.93 24.25
N TYR A 120 14.68 11.94 22.90
CA TYR A 120 15.89 11.70 22.11
C TYR A 120 16.77 12.94 21.95
N VAL A 121 16.36 14.10 22.48
CA VAL A 121 16.98 15.39 22.18
C VAL A 121 17.33 16.12 23.48
N LYS A 122 18.61 16.46 23.65
CA LYS A 122 19.07 17.30 24.78
C LYS A 122 18.70 18.77 24.59
N GLY A 123 18.65 19.21 23.35
CA GLY A 123 18.28 20.56 22.94
C GLY A 123 18.78 20.89 21.54
N ILE A 124 18.77 22.17 21.21
CA ILE A 124 19.26 22.75 19.96
C ILE A 124 20.59 23.45 20.23
N ASP A 125 21.61 23.11 19.45
CA ASP A 125 22.88 23.82 19.34
C ASP A 125 22.72 24.98 18.36
N THR A 126 22.86 26.21 18.87
CA THR A 126 22.61 27.43 18.09
C THR A 126 23.89 28.13 17.64
N ASP A 127 25.06 27.71 18.15
CA ASP A 127 26.34 28.34 17.84
C ASP A 127 27.40 27.39 17.24
N GLY A 128 27.07 26.11 17.10
CA GLY A 128 27.86 25.08 16.45
C GLY A 128 28.97 24.51 17.33
N ASP A 129 28.88 24.63 18.65
CA ASP A 129 29.88 24.10 19.58
C ASP A 129 29.64 22.63 19.99
N GLY A 130 28.50 22.05 19.57
CA GLY A 130 28.07 20.69 19.84
C GLY A 130 27.31 20.51 21.15
N GLU A 131 27.05 21.57 21.89
CA GLU A 131 26.28 21.55 23.14
C GLU A 131 24.92 22.25 22.95
N ALA A 132 23.93 21.86 23.77
CA ALA A 132 22.59 22.43 23.67
C ALA A 132 22.53 23.83 24.32
N ASP A 133 22.12 24.83 23.55
CA ASP A 133 21.86 26.20 24.03
C ASP A 133 20.40 26.40 24.46
N VAL A 134 19.48 25.82 23.68
CA VAL A 134 18.05 25.85 23.92
C VAL A 134 17.54 24.43 24.15
N THR A 135 16.82 24.23 25.24
CA THR A 135 16.25 22.96 25.69
C THR A 135 14.72 23.03 25.65
N SER A 136 14.04 21.90 25.82
CA SER A 136 12.57 21.88 25.92
C SER A 136 12.02 22.76 27.04
N ASP A 137 12.77 22.93 28.14
CA ASP A 137 12.38 23.75 29.30
C ASP A 137 12.34 25.27 29.01
N ASN A 138 13.06 25.74 27.98
CA ASN A 138 13.21 27.17 27.68
C ASN A 138 12.93 27.53 26.22
N CYS A 139 12.46 26.58 25.40
CA CYS A 139 11.98 26.82 24.05
C CYS A 139 10.59 27.47 24.10
N SER A 140 10.43 28.65 23.50
CA SER A 140 9.13 29.36 23.41
C SER A 140 8.70 29.67 21.98
N ASP A 141 9.64 29.65 21.05
CA ASP A 141 9.48 29.98 19.64
C ASP A 141 10.42 29.06 18.85
N ALA A 142 10.24 28.96 17.53
CA ALA A 142 11.13 28.17 16.68
C ALA A 142 12.59 28.68 16.78
N VAL A 143 13.54 27.75 16.82
CA VAL A 143 14.96 28.02 17.09
C VAL A 143 15.81 27.51 15.94
N LYS A 144 16.66 28.38 15.39
CA LYS A 144 17.67 27.99 14.40
C LYS A 144 18.81 27.22 15.05
N GLY A 145 19.20 26.12 14.44
CA GLY A 145 20.32 25.31 14.92
C GLY A 145 20.15 23.82 14.68
N SER A 146 21.09 23.04 15.18
CA SER A 146 21.16 21.59 14.99
C SER A 146 20.68 20.85 16.24
N LEU A 147 20.09 19.67 16.08
CA LEU A 147 19.75 18.84 17.23
C LEU A 147 21.00 18.34 17.95
N VAL A 148 20.98 18.39 19.27
CA VAL A 148 21.92 17.65 20.12
C VAL A 148 21.24 16.37 20.59
N ILE A 149 21.54 15.26 19.92
CA ILE A 149 20.87 13.97 20.13
C ILE A 149 21.40 13.26 21.40
N ASP A 150 20.48 12.68 22.18
CA ASP A 150 20.77 11.78 23.28
C ASP A 150 20.61 10.31 22.88
N TYR A 151 21.68 9.70 22.35
CA TYR A 151 21.68 8.29 21.93
C TYR A 151 21.51 7.28 23.07
N GLU A 152 21.70 7.70 24.32
CA GLU A 152 21.54 6.81 25.49
C GLU A 152 20.11 6.81 26.05
N SER A 153 19.29 7.78 25.63
CA SER A 153 17.89 7.90 26.03
C SER A 153 17.07 6.71 25.53
N LYS A 154 15.96 6.45 26.22
CA LYS A 154 15.04 5.36 25.88
C LYS A 154 13.60 5.83 25.95
N VAL A 155 12.84 5.48 24.93
CA VAL A 155 11.37 5.58 24.94
C VAL A 155 10.81 4.16 24.99
N THR A 156 9.77 3.96 25.79
CA THR A 156 8.99 2.72 25.80
C THR A 156 7.66 3.02 25.14
N SER A 157 7.36 2.36 24.02
CA SER A 157 6.12 2.57 23.28
C SER A 157 4.91 2.20 24.14
N THR A 158 3.72 2.62 23.70
CA THR A 158 2.46 2.27 24.34
C THR A 158 2.24 0.76 24.43
N ASN A 159 2.84 -0.04 23.54
CA ASN A 159 2.77 -1.50 23.53
C ASN A 159 3.93 -2.18 24.27
N GLY A 160 4.84 -1.41 24.87
CA GLY A 160 5.92 -1.91 25.73
C GLY A 160 7.23 -2.22 25.02
N GLN A 161 7.36 -1.88 23.74
CA GLN A 161 8.62 -2.00 23.00
C GLN A 161 9.56 -0.85 23.39
N VAL A 162 10.89 -1.07 23.34
CA VAL A 162 11.87 -0.09 23.82
C VAL A 162 12.79 0.35 22.70
N TYR A 163 12.84 1.67 22.48
CA TYR A 163 13.64 2.31 21.44
C TYR A 163 14.66 3.28 22.02
N THR A 164 15.75 3.48 21.28
CA THR A 164 16.74 4.54 21.49
C THR A 164 16.73 5.46 20.27
N ALA A 165 17.39 6.61 20.38
CA ALA A 165 17.57 7.50 19.23
C ALA A 165 18.30 6.84 18.03
N SER A 166 18.99 5.71 18.21
CA SER A 166 19.63 4.97 17.10
C SER A 166 18.82 3.79 16.56
N THR A 167 17.77 3.37 17.27
CA THR A 167 17.01 2.14 16.94
C THR A 167 15.55 2.41 16.65
N ALA A 168 15.09 3.65 16.87
CA ALA A 168 13.72 4.08 16.61
C ALA A 168 13.33 3.88 15.14
N PRO A 169 12.16 3.29 14.88
CA PRO A 169 11.54 3.28 13.56
C PRO A 169 11.33 4.70 13.02
N VAL A 170 11.45 4.84 11.70
CA VAL A 170 11.20 6.08 10.97
C VAL A 170 9.98 5.90 10.08
N ILE A 171 8.91 6.64 10.34
CA ILE A 171 7.64 6.51 9.63
C ILE A 171 7.61 7.50 8.47
N ILE A 172 7.42 6.98 7.26
CA ILE A 172 7.38 7.75 6.02
C ILE A 172 5.93 7.89 5.56
N ASN A 173 5.40 9.11 5.66
CA ASN A 173 4.05 9.44 5.19
C ASN A 173 4.14 9.86 3.71
N THR A 174 3.61 9.04 2.81
CA THR A 174 3.79 9.23 1.36
C THR A 174 2.94 10.35 0.74
N GLY A 175 1.90 10.87 1.41
CA GLY A 175 1.18 12.07 0.95
C GLY A 175 0.80 12.09 -0.54
N ALA A 176 -0.03 11.16 -1.02
CA ALA A 176 -0.42 11.11 -2.45
C ALA A 176 -1.89 10.77 -2.63
N ALA A 177 -2.78 11.36 -1.81
CA ALA A 177 -4.20 11.08 -1.86
C ALA A 177 -4.75 11.29 -3.29
N GLY A 178 -5.43 10.28 -3.83
CA GLY A 178 -5.90 10.27 -5.21
C GLY A 178 -4.79 10.42 -6.27
N TYR A 179 -3.53 10.06 -5.98
CA TYR A 179 -2.35 10.32 -6.82
C TYR A 179 -2.06 11.83 -7.04
N GLY A 180 -2.67 12.70 -6.24
CA GLY A 180 -2.44 14.14 -6.27
C GLY A 180 -1.14 14.56 -5.59
N SER A 181 -0.80 15.83 -5.76
CA SER A 181 0.33 16.44 -5.09
C SER A 181 0.06 16.68 -3.61
N GLN A 182 1.14 16.74 -2.84
CA GLN A 182 1.11 17.07 -1.43
C GLN A 182 1.98 18.30 -1.18
N GLN A 183 1.33 19.35 -0.67
CA GLN A 183 2.04 20.54 -0.22
C GLN A 183 2.91 20.20 0.98
N ASN A 184 4.05 20.89 1.07
CA ASN A 184 4.93 20.81 2.21
C ASN A 184 4.16 21.14 3.50
N GLN A 185 4.35 20.31 4.50
CA GLN A 185 3.71 20.47 5.81
C GLN A 185 4.67 20.01 6.91
N LEU A 186 4.42 20.51 8.12
CA LEU A 186 5.14 20.06 9.30
C LEU A 186 4.73 18.63 9.66
N ALA A 187 5.69 17.82 10.08
CA ALA A 187 5.42 16.48 10.55
C ALA A 187 4.53 16.47 11.80
N SER A 188 3.53 15.60 11.81
CA SER A 188 2.69 15.33 12.98
C SER A 188 3.53 14.71 14.11
N THR A 189 3.26 15.12 15.34
CA THR A 189 3.92 14.61 16.56
C THR A 189 3.26 13.33 17.11
N GLN A 190 2.26 12.77 16.41
CA GLN A 190 1.40 11.70 16.91
C GLN A 190 2.13 10.42 17.34
N TYR A 191 3.30 10.11 16.77
CA TYR A 191 4.06 8.91 17.12
C TYR A 191 5.19 9.16 18.13
N ALA A 192 5.30 10.39 18.64
CA ALA A 192 6.36 10.73 19.59
C ALA A 192 6.24 9.91 20.88
N GLU A 193 5.01 9.65 21.34
CA GLU A 193 4.74 8.83 22.53
C GLU A 193 5.18 7.36 22.37
N ASP A 194 5.14 6.84 21.14
CA ASP A 194 5.61 5.49 20.82
C ASP A 194 7.13 5.42 20.57
N GLY A 195 7.80 6.58 20.52
CA GLY A 195 9.23 6.68 20.31
C GLY A 195 9.65 6.58 18.85
N TYR A 196 8.71 6.73 17.90
CA TYR A 196 9.03 6.76 16.47
C TYR A 196 9.37 8.18 16.01
N ILE A 197 10.16 8.27 14.95
CA ILE A 197 10.36 9.51 14.22
C ILE A 197 9.36 9.55 13.08
N ASN A 198 8.62 10.64 12.95
CA ASN A 198 7.61 10.78 11.92
C ASN A 198 8.08 11.77 10.84
N ILE A 199 8.03 11.38 9.58
CA ILE A 199 8.46 12.21 8.45
C ILE A 199 7.25 12.58 7.61
N SER A 200 7.05 13.88 7.40
CA SER A 200 6.13 14.38 6.38
C SER A 200 6.91 14.75 5.14
N ILE A 201 6.45 14.25 3.99
CA ILE A 201 7.04 14.50 2.67
C ILE A 201 6.00 15.28 1.87
N GLY A 202 6.41 16.41 1.29
CA GLY A 202 5.70 16.97 0.15
C GLY A 202 6.13 16.22 -1.11
N ASN A 203 5.27 16.20 -2.12
CA ASN A 203 5.60 15.67 -3.44
C ASN A 203 4.77 16.36 -4.52
N ARG A 204 5.31 16.33 -5.74
CA ARG A 204 4.53 16.62 -6.95
C ARG A 204 3.48 15.53 -7.16
N GLY A 205 2.52 15.80 -8.03
CA GLY A 205 1.49 14.85 -8.42
C GLY A 205 0.66 15.35 -9.60
N LYS A 206 -0.27 14.51 -10.06
CA LYS A 206 -1.06 14.79 -11.26
C LYS A 206 -1.68 16.19 -11.26
N GLN A 207 -1.79 16.79 -12.44
CA GLN A 207 -2.31 18.15 -12.67
C GLN A 207 -1.46 19.30 -12.09
N ASP A 208 -0.32 19.02 -11.44
CA ASP A 208 0.63 20.07 -11.12
C ASP A 208 1.19 20.69 -12.40
N THR A 209 1.33 22.02 -12.39
CA THR A 209 1.77 22.79 -13.53
C THR A 209 2.85 23.81 -13.17
N THR A 210 3.68 24.13 -14.15
CA THR A 210 4.62 25.26 -14.10
C THR A 210 4.55 26.06 -15.40
N GLU A 211 5.27 27.18 -15.49
CA GLU A 211 5.41 27.96 -16.73
C GLU A 211 6.81 27.72 -17.33
N ASN A 212 6.86 27.37 -18.61
CA ASN A 212 8.13 27.25 -19.33
C ASN A 212 8.74 28.64 -19.64
N GLU A 213 9.93 28.68 -20.26
CA GLU A 213 10.63 29.94 -20.59
C GLU A 213 9.81 30.88 -21.51
N ASP A 214 8.89 30.33 -22.30
CA ASP A 214 8.00 31.06 -23.20
C ASP A 214 6.69 31.53 -22.52
N GLY A 215 6.49 31.18 -21.24
CA GLY A 215 5.31 31.50 -20.43
C GLY A 215 4.10 30.61 -20.74
N GLU A 216 4.32 29.43 -21.32
CA GLU A 216 3.28 28.43 -21.55
C GLU A 216 3.19 27.49 -20.35
N THR A 217 1.96 27.15 -19.96
CA THR A 217 1.70 26.15 -18.91
C THR A 217 2.15 24.77 -19.39
N VAL A 218 2.96 24.10 -18.58
CA VAL A 218 3.38 22.71 -18.79
C VAL A 218 3.06 21.89 -17.55
N TYR A 219 2.64 20.65 -17.74
CA TYR A 219 2.40 19.69 -16.66
C TYR A 219 3.72 19.09 -16.18
N THR A 220 3.85 18.89 -14.87
CA THR A 220 5.13 18.54 -14.22
C THR A 220 5.03 17.42 -13.18
N GLY A 221 3.84 17.17 -12.64
CA GLY A 221 3.65 16.17 -11.57
C GLY A 221 3.13 14.81 -12.02
N ASP A 222 3.07 14.54 -13.33
CA ASP A 222 2.69 13.23 -13.88
C ASP A 222 3.68 12.14 -13.44
N ALA A 223 3.30 10.87 -13.59
CA ALA A 223 4.17 9.75 -13.27
C ALA A 223 5.50 9.81 -14.05
N PRO A 224 6.67 9.55 -13.41
CA PRO A 224 6.82 9.05 -12.05
C PRO A 224 7.20 10.09 -10.98
N SER A 225 6.97 11.39 -11.22
CA SER A 225 7.47 12.49 -10.37
C SER A 225 7.13 12.33 -8.89
N CYS A 226 5.90 11.95 -8.57
CA CYS A 226 5.45 11.74 -7.19
C CYS A 226 6.23 10.64 -6.46
N LEU A 227 6.44 9.50 -7.12
CA LEU A 227 7.18 8.37 -6.53
C LEU A 227 8.68 8.68 -6.44
N SER A 228 9.23 9.39 -7.43
CA SER A 228 10.62 9.88 -7.40
C SER A 228 10.87 10.83 -6.23
N ASP A 229 9.97 11.79 -6.02
CA ASP A 229 10.02 12.75 -4.90
C ASP A 229 10.07 12.04 -3.53
N GLN A 230 9.20 11.04 -3.30
CA GLN A 230 9.18 10.27 -2.07
C GLN A 230 10.47 9.48 -1.85
N LYS A 231 11.03 8.88 -2.90
CA LYS A 231 12.29 8.16 -2.81
C LYS A 231 13.47 9.09 -2.54
N SER A 232 13.55 10.23 -3.22
CA SER A 232 14.53 11.28 -2.98
C SER A 232 14.47 11.79 -1.53
N ALA A 233 13.27 11.97 -0.98
CA ALA A 233 13.07 12.33 0.42
C ALA A 233 13.55 11.24 1.39
N ILE A 234 13.32 9.94 1.11
CA ILE A 234 13.85 8.85 1.94
C ILE A 234 15.39 8.88 1.97
N ARG A 235 16.05 9.07 0.82
CA ARG A 235 17.51 9.23 0.77
C ARG A 235 17.97 10.43 1.60
N PHE A 236 17.31 11.57 1.47
CA PHE A 236 17.61 12.76 2.27
C PHE A 236 17.53 12.51 3.79
N ILE A 237 16.49 11.82 4.27
CA ILE A 237 16.35 11.52 5.69
C ILE A 237 17.42 10.53 6.15
N LYS A 238 17.65 9.43 5.42
CA LYS A 238 18.71 8.47 5.77
C LYS A 238 20.10 9.11 5.79
N TYR A 239 20.37 10.01 4.85
CA TYR A 239 21.63 10.75 4.79
C TYR A 239 21.83 11.58 6.05
N ASN A 240 20.80 12.29 6.48
CA ASN A 240 20.85 13.12 7.68
C ASN A 240 20.86 12.32 9.00
N ILE A 241 20.36 11.07 8.99
CA ILE A 241 20.56 10.13 10.09
C ILE A 241 22.04 9.69 10.15
N LEU A 242 22.64 9.34 9.01
CA LEU A 242 24.05 8.92 8.94
C LEU A 242 25.02 10.04 9.36
N LEU A 243 24.70 11.29 9.04
CA LEU A 243 25.44 12.47 9.48
C LEU A 243 25.30 12.77 10.98
N GLY A 244 24.30 12.19 11.65
CA GLY A 244 23.96 12.49 13.04
C GLY A 244 23.16 13.78 13.23
N ASN A 245 22.55 14.30 12.16
CA ASN A 245 21.66 15.47 12.22
C ASN A 245 20.24 15.09 12.67
N LEU A 246 19.82 13.86 12.37
CA LEU A 246 18.55 13.30 12.80
C LEU A 246 18.79 11.99 13.58
N PRO A 247 17.97 11.70 14.61
CA PRO A 247 17.92 10.36 15.17
C PRO A 247 17.15 9.42 14.24
N GLY A 248 17.21 8.12 14.52
CA GLY A 248 16.49 7.06 13.82
C GLY A 248 17.42 5.92 13.42
N SER A 249 16.81 4.81 13.01
CA SER A 249 17.50 3.72 12.34
C SER A 249 17.33 3.85 10.83
N THR A 250 18.44 3.83 10.08
CA THR A 250 18.42 3.72 8.61
C THR A 250 17.80 2.43 8.11
N ASP A 251 17.70 1.42 8.99
CA ASP A 251 17.31 0.06 8.66
C ASP A 251 15.83 -0.22 8.97
N TYR A 252 15.13 0.67 9.68
CA TYR A 252 13.75 0.45 10.15
C TYR A 252 12.80 1.55 9.69
N PHE A 253 12.81 1.83 8.39
CA PHE A 253 11.86 2.74 7.75
C PHE A 253 10.54 2.01 7.44
N VAL A 254 9.41 2.65 7.71
CA VAL A 254 8.08 2.10 7.43
C VAL A 254 7.30 3.09 6.57
N SER A 255 6.90 2.68 5.35
CA SER A 255 6.03 3.51 4.51
C SER A 255 4.56 3.35 4.89
N THR A 256 3.81 4.44 4.87
CA THR A 256 2.37 4.43 5.14
C THR A 256 1.61 5.52 4.39
N GLY A 257 0.35 5.23 4.08
CA GLY A 257 -0.58 6.16 3.44
C GLY A 257 -1.95 5.54 3.18
N GLY A 258 -2.93 6.39 2.88
CA GLY A 258 -4.29 6.01 2.50
C GLY A 258 -4.59 6.28 1.03
N SER A 259 -5.43 5.47 0.39
CA SER A 259 -5.87 5.68 -0.99
C SER A 259 -4.69 5.69 -1.97
N GLY A 260 -4.56 6.70 -2.83
CA GLY A 260 -3.34 6.93 -3.64
C GLY A 260 -2.06 7.04 -2.81
N GLY A 261 -2.13 7.55 -1.57
CA GLY A 261 -1.00 7.50 -0.63
C GLY A 261 -0.66 6.06 -0.22
N GLY A 262 -1.66 5.20 -0.04
CA GLY A 262 -1.49 3.77 0.21
C GLY A 262 -0.89 3.05 -1.00
N ALA A 263 -1.31 3.44 -2.22
CA ALA A 263 -0.68 2.97 -3.44
C ALA A 263 0.81 3.33 -3.47
N HIS A 264 1.15 4.58 -3.16
CA HIS A 264 2.54 5.02 -3.07
C HIS A 264 3.32 4.35 -1.93
N ALA A 265 2.70 4.04 -0.78
CA ALA A 265 3.35 3.29 0.29
C ALA A 265 3.77 1.89 -0.19
N ALA A 266 2.88 1.19 -0.89
CA ALA A 266 3.15 -0.11 -1.50
C ALA A 266 4.18 -0.01 -2.64
N MET A 267 4.09 1.01 -3.51
CA MET A 267 5.03 1.20 -4.61
C MET A 267 6.43 1.57 -4.12
N VAL A 268 6.58 2.44 -3.12
CA VAL A 268 7.87 2.74 -2.49
C VAL A 268 8.52 1.45 -1.99
N ALA A 269 7.75 0.59 -1.31
CA ALA A 269 8.25 -0.68 -0.81
C ALA A 269 8.63 -1.65 -1.96
N ALA A 270 7.77 -1.79 -2.98
CA ALA A 270 8.01 -2.66 -4.13
C ALA A 270 9.23 -2.24 -4.95
N THR A 271 9.43 -0.94 -5.14
CA THR A 271 10.48 -0.37 -6.00
C THR A 271 11.76 0.02 -5.24
N SER A 272 11.90 -0.43 -3.99
CA SER A 272 13.00 -0.08 -3.08
C SER A 272 14.36 -0.24 -3.76
N ASN A 273 15.11 0.86 -3.88
CA ASN A 273 16.42 0.95 -4.52
C ASN A 273 16.49 0.46 -5.99
N SER A 274 15.36 0.45 -6.71
CA SER A 274 15.34 0.09 -8.14
C SER A 274 16.07 1.13 -8.98
N SER A 275 16.88 0.65 -9.92
CA SER A 275 17.65 1.48 -10.83
C SER A 275 16.81 2.22 -11.86
N ASP A 276 15.58 1.77 -12.12
CA ASP A 276 14.63 2.45 -13.02
C ASP A 276 14.33 3.90 -12.58
N PHE A 277 14.44 4.19 -11.27
CA PHE A 277 14.14 5.51 -10.71
C PHE A 277 15.36 6.44 -10.61
N TYR A 278 16.58 5.93 -10.78
CA TYR A 278 17.80 6.74 -10.67
C TYR A 278 17.91 7.89 -11.67
N PRO A 279 17.49 7.77 -12.95
CA PRO A 279 17.49 8.91 -13.86
C PRO A 279 16.67 10.10 -13.33
N TYR A 280 15.52 9.83 -12.71
CA TYR A 280 14.63 10.87 -12.15
C TYR A 280 15.22 11.51 -10.89
N GLN A 281 15.80 10.71 -10.00
CA GLN A 281 16.47 11.21 -8.79
C GLN A 281 17.72 12.05 -9.13
N VAL A 282 18.44 11.69 -10.20
CA VAL A 282 19.55 12.51 -10.72
C VAL A 282 19.05 13.83 -11.28
N ASP A 283 17.92 13.84 -12.02
CA ASP A 283 17.33 15.07 -12.55
C ASP A 283 16.91 16.06 -11.43
N GLU A 284 16.46 15.54 -10.29
CA GLU A 284 16.13 16.31 -9.10
C GLU A 284 17.38 16.75 -8.30
N GLY A 285 18.54 16.14 -8.57
CA GLY A 285 19.74 16.33 -7.77
C GLY A 285 19.55 15.81 -6.34
N ALA A 286 18.99 14.61 -6.22
CA ALA A 286 18.84 13.88 -4.96
C ALA A 286 20.21 13.45 -4.41
N VAL A 287 20.32 13.41 -3.08
CA VAL A 287 21.51 12.87 -2.42
C VAL A 287 21.58 11.36 -2.59
N GLY A 288 22.77 10.82 -2.85
CA GLY A 288 22.97 9.38 -2.88
C GLY A 288 22.57 8.67 -4.15
N VAL A 289 22.41 9.38 -5.27
CA VAL A 289 22.36 8.79 -6.62
C VAL A 289 23.13 9.69 -7.58
N TYR A 290 24.21 9.16 -8.15
CA TYR A 290 25.11 9.93 -9.00
C TYR A 290 25.48 9.14 -10.25
N ALA A 291 25.35 9.75 -11.43
CA ALA A 291 25.75 9.11 -12.69
C ALA A 291 27.26 8.81 -12.73
N THR A 292 27.64 7.64 -13.21
CA THR A 292 29.04 7.20 -13.34
C THR A 292 29.55 7.33 -14.78
N GLU A 293 30.88 7.37 -14.97
CA GLU A 293 31.51 7.56 -16.29
C GLU A 293 31.14 6.47 -17.32
N ASP A 294 30.74 5.28 -16.86
CA ASP A 294 30.34 4.14 -17.69
C ASP A 294 28.83 4.11 -18.01
N GLY A 295 28.08 5.11 -17.56
CA GLY A 295 26.64 5.23 -17.81
C GLY A 295 25.76 4.50 -16.80
N GLY A 296 26.33 4.01 -15.69
CA GLY A 296 25.59 3.53 -14.54
C GLY A 296 25.34 4.61 -13.48
N TYR A 297 25.09 4.17 -12.25
CA TYR A 297 24.85 5.03 -11.09
C TYR A 297 25.63 4.52 -9.87
N SER A 298 26.08 5.45 -9.04
CA SER A 298 26.56 5.18 -7.69
C SER A 298 25.52 5.60 -6.67
N THR A 299 25.26 4.74 -5.70
CA THR A 299 24.35 4.98 -4.57
C THR A 299 25.09 5.33 -3.28
N THR A 300 26.33 5.83 -3.39
CA THR A 300 27.19 6.10 -2.23
C THR A 300 27.32 7.58 -1.91
N VAL A 301 27.30 7.90 -0.63
CA VAL A 301 27.66 9.21 -0.07
C VAL A 301 28.98 9.15 0.67
N THR A 302 29.75 10.24 0.71
CA THR A 302 31.05 10.28 1.39
C THR A 302 30.97 11.05 2.70
N ILE A 303 31.01 10.35 3.84
CA ILE A 303 30.96 10.95 5.19
C ILE A 303 32.30 10.71 5.89
N ASP A 304 32.95 11.78 6.35
CA ASP A 304 34.27 11.74 6.99
C ASP A 304 35.35 10.97 6.20
N GLY A 305 35.28 11.03 4.88
CA GLY A 305 36.21 10.36 3.96
C GLY A 305 35.99 8.84 3.86
N LYS A 306 34.83 8.35 4.27
CA LYS A 306 34.37 6.97 4.07
C LYS A 306 33.06 6.97 3.29
N ASP A 307 32.96 6.05 2.35
CA ASP A 307 31.74 5.87 1.57
C ASP A 307 30.72 5.00 2.32
N TYR A 308 29.46 5.40 2.21
CA TYR A 308 28.29 4.71 2.74
C TYR A 308 27.28 4.54 1.63
N GLU A 309 26.79 3.33 1.43
CA GLU A 309 25.62 3.09 0.59
C GLU A 309 24.38 3.71 1.22
N ILE A 310 23.57 4.33 0.39
CA ILE A 310 22.27 4.85 0.79
C ILE A 310 21.20 4.31 -0.16
N SER A 311 20.12 3.81 0.43
CA SER A 311 19.02 3.16 -0.27
C SER A 311 17.74 3.93 0.00
N ASP A 312 16.87 4.09 -1.00
CA ASP A 312 15.49 4.56 -0.80
C ASP A 312 14.52 3.44 -0.35
N GLY A 313 15.04 2.26 -0.03
CA GLY A 313 14.25 1.12 0.44
C GLY A 313 13.69 1.27 1.85
N VAL A 314 12.59 0.57 2.10
CA VAL A 314 11.90 0.55 3.40
C VAL A 314 11.86 -0.87 3.97
N TRP A 315 11.91 -0.96 5.30
CA TRP A 315 11.87 -2.23 6.01
C TRP A 315 10.47 -2.82 6.09
N GLY A 316 9.47 -1.95 6.23
CA GLY A 316 8.06 -2.33 6.31
C GLY A 316 7.15 -1.40 5.52
N SER A 317 5.93 -1.86 5.25
CA SER A 317 4.88 -1.03 4.63
C SER A 317 3.51 -1.33 5.23
N ILE A 318 2.72 -0.29 5.50
CA ILE A 318 1.30 -0.42 5.83
C ILE A 318 0.50 0.45 4.85
N ALA A 319 -0.21 -0.19 3.92
CA ALA A 319 -1.01 0.47 2.91
C ALA A 319 -2.50 0.40 3.26
N TYR A 320 -3.14 1.55 3.47
CA TYR A 320 -4.57 1.63 3.73
C TYR A 320 -5.34 1.89 2.42
N SER A 321 -6.19 0.96 2.01
CA SER A 321 -7.01 1.03 0.79
C SER A 321 -6.19 1.49 -0.43
N GLY A 322 -5.01 0.88 -0.62
CA GLY A 322 -4.08 1.29 -1.66
C GLY A 322 -4.70 1.10 -3.05
N ILE A 323 -4.80 2.18 -3.82
CA ILE A 323 -5.37 2.16 -5.19
C ILE A 323 -4.32 1.63 -6.19
N THR A 324 -3.83 0.40 -5.99
CA THR A 324 -2.76 -0.22 -6.80
C THR A 324 -2.86 -1.75 -6.75
N SER A 325 -2.42 -2.53 -7.75
CA SER A 325 -1.86 -2.08 -9.04
C SER A 325 -2.92 -1.55 -9.99
N LEU A 326 -2.70 -0.36 -10.54
CA LEU A 326 -3.57 0.22 -11.58
C LEU A 326 -3.58 -0.64 -12.84
N TYR A 327 -2.45 -1.27 -13.18
CA TYR A 327 -2.26 -2.07 -14.40
C TYR A 327 -3.37 -3.09 -14.64
N GLU A 328 -3.88 -3.70 -13.57
CA GLU A 328 -4.92 -4.73 -13.61
C GLU A 328 -6.27 -4.28 -13.03
N ALA A 329 -6.40 -3.03 -12.59
CA ALA A 329 -7.51 -2.57 -11.76
C ALA A 329 -8.87 -2.59 -12.48
N ASP A 330 -8.92 -2.18 -13.76
CA ASP A 330 -10.17 -2.22 -14.54
C ASP A 330 -10.69 -3.64 -14.75
N MET A 331 -9.79 -4.58 -15.03
CA MET A 331 -10.11 -6.00 -15.20
C MET A 331 -10.56 -6.64 -13.89
N ALA A 332 -9.81 -6.40 -12.81
CA ALA A 332 -10.09 -6.94 -11.48
C ALA A 332 -11.44 -6.46 -10.94
N MET A 333 -11.74 -5.17 -11.09
CA MET A 333 -13.02 -4.58 -10.68
C MET A 333 -14.16 -5.06 -11.58
N ALA A 334 -13.94 -5.19 -12.90
CA ALA A 334 -14.94 -5.76 -13.80
C ALA A 334 -15.34 -7.17 -13.37
N LEU A 335 -14.37 -8.04 -13.01
CA LEU A 335 -14.69 -9.38 -12.51
C LEU A 335 -15.45 -9.32 -11.18
N GLU A 336 -15.03 -8.49 -10.22
CA GLU A 336 -15.72 -8.37 -8.92
C GLU A 336 -17.19 -7.96 -9.11
N TYR A 337 -17.46 -7.02 -10.04
CA TYR A 337 -18.80 -6.58 -10.37
C TYR A 337 -19.60 -7.61 -11.15
N TYR A 338 -18.94 -8.34 -12.06
CA TYR A 338 -19.60 -9.29 -12.95
C TYR A 338 -19.89 -10.63 -12.27
N ILE A 339 -19.17 -11.01 -11.21
CA ILE A 339 -19.50 -12.21 -10.43
C ILE A 339 -20.90 -12.10 -9.81
N ASP A 340 -21.32 -10.91 -9.36
CA ASP A 340 -22.70 -10.70 -8.97
C ASP A 340 -23.62 -10.66 -10.20
N SER A 341 -24.34 -11.77 -10.42
CA SER A 341 -25.31 -11.89 -11.52
C SER A 341 -26.46 -10.89 -11.45
N ASP A 342 -26.71 -10.33 -10.27
CA ASP A 342 -27.78 -9.39 -9.98
C ASP A 342 -27.30 -7.92 -9.99
N ASN A 343 -26.00 -7.66 -10.26
CA ASN A 343 -25.44 -6.31 -10.33
C ASN A 343 -26.07 -5.47 -11.44
N ASP A 344 -26.38 -4.21 -11.13
CA ASP A 344 -27.03 -3.27 -12.05
C ASP A 344 -25.99 -2.30 -12.62
N PHE A 345 -25.64 -2.50 -13.89
CA PHE A 345 -24.74 -1.61 -14.62
C PHE A 345 -25.51 -0.44 -15.22
N ASN A 346 -24.87 0.73 -15.32
CA ASN A 346 -25.54 1.94 -15.80
C ASN A 346 -26.04 1.84 -17.24
N THR A 347 -25.32 1.09 -18.09
CA THR A 347 -25.64 0.90 -19.52
C THR A 347 -25.38 -0.55 -19.94
N ASP A 348 -26.01 -0.97 -21.04
CA ASP A 348 -25.74 -2.27 -21.66
C ASP A 348 -24.29 -2.36 -22.16
N PHE A 349 -23.69 -1.23 -22.57
CA PHE A 349 -22.28 -1.16 -22.94
C PHE A 349 -21.37 -1.46 -21.75
N GLN A 350 -21.56 -0.81 -20.60
CA GLN A 350 -20.76 -1.06 -19.39
C GLN A 350 -20.90 -2.51 -18.92
N LYS A 351 -22.12 -3.07 -18.95
CA LYS A 351 -22.34 -4.49 -18.66
C LYS A 351 -21.55 -5.41 -19.59
N LYS A 352 -21.54 -5.09 -20.88
CA LYS A 352 -20.83 -5.88 -21.89
C LYS A 352 -19.31 -5.72 -21.79
N MET A 353 -18.84 -4.52 -21.46
CA MET A 353 -17.43 -4.28 -21.11
C MET A 353 -17.02 -5.09 -19.89
N ALA A 354 -17.85 -5.14 -18.83
CA ALA A 354 -17.57 -5.94 -17.64
C ALA A 354 -17.43 -7.43 -17.96
N GLU A 355 -18.30 -7.98 -18.81
CA GLU A 355 -18.19 -9.36 -19.28
C GLU A 355 -16.84 -9.64 -19.96
N TYR A 356 -16.41 -8.77 -20.88
CA TYR A 356 -15.16 -8.96 -21.63
C TYR A 356 -13.91 -8.70 -20.79
N LEU A 357 -13.91 -7.67 -19.94
CA LEU A 357 -12.82 -7.40 -19.01
C LEU A 357 -12.69 -8.51 -17.94
N SER A 358 -13.79 -9.14 -17.54
CA SER A 358 -13.75 -10.33 -16.65
C SER A 358 -13.05 -11.51 -17.31
N GLN A 359 -13.28 -11.71 -18.61
CA GLN A 359 -12.61 -12.75 -19.39
C GLN A 359 -11.11 -12.43 -19.54
N GLU A 360 -10.77 -11.19 -19.89
CA GLU A 360 -9.37 -10.72 -19.95
C GLU A 360 -8.67 -10.92 -18.60
N TYR A 361 -9.34 -10.63 -17.47
CA TYR A 361 -8.78 -10.85 -16.13
C TYR A 361 -8.51 -12.33 -15.84
N MET A 362 -9.47 -13.20 -16.19
CA MET A 362 -9.31 -14.65 -16.04
C MET A 362 -8.09 -15.15 -16.81
N ASP A 363 -7.95 -14.74 -18.08
CA ASP A 363 -6.83 -15.13 -18.93
C ASP A 363 -5.51 -14.58 -18.38
N TYR A 364 -5.49 -13.31 -17.95
CA TYR A 364 -4.33 -12.67 -17.29
C TYR A 364 -3.87 -13.45 -16.05
N ILE A 365 -4.77 -13.74 -15.09
CA ILE A 365 -4.42 -14.50 -13.87
C ILE A 365 -3.92 -15.90 -14.21
N ASN A 366 -4.58 -16.58 -15.14
CA ASN A 366 -4.18 -17.93 -15.56
C ASN A 366 -2.80 -17.96 -16.24
N ASP A 367 -2.47 -16.93 -17.02
CA ASP A 367 -1.18 -16.79 -17.72
C ASP A 367 -0.03 -16.43 -16.78
N LYS A 368 -0.31 -15.72 -15.67
CA LYS A 368 0.68 -15.51 -14.60
C LYS A 368 1.12 -16.81 -13.92
N ASN A 369 0.35 -17.90 -14.08
CA ASN A 369 0.64 -19.21 -13.50
C ASN A 369 0.91 -19.15 -11.99
N LEU A 370 0.11 -18.35 -11.28
CA LEU A 370 0.24 -18.14 -9.86
C LEU A 370 0.07 -19.46 -9.09
N SER A 371 0.82 -19.56 -7.99
CA SER A 371 0.65 -20.61 -6.99
C SER A 371 0.83 -20.02 -5.60
N ILE A 372 0.32 -20.71 -4.59
CA ILE A 372 0.53 -20.38 -3.19
C ILE A 372 0.72 -21.66 -2.39
N ASN A 373 1.62 -21.63 -1.42
CA ASN A 373 1.67 -22.70 -0.42
C ASN A 373 0.60 -22.44 0.65
N GLU A 374 -0.24 -23.43 0.91
CA GLU A 374 -1.36 -23.32 1.85
C GLU A 374 -0.94 -22.88 3.25
N SER A 375 0.26 -23.26 3.70
CA SER A 375 0.77 -22.86 5.02
C SER A 375 1.12 -21.38 5.12
N GLN A 376 1.35 -20.70 4.00
CA GLN A 376 1.64 -19.26 3.96
C GLN A 376 0.39 -18.42 4.21
N VAL A 377 -0.77 -18.92 3.78
CA VAL A 377 -2.08 -18.25 3.93
C VAL A 377 -2.95 -18.88 5.03
N GLY A 378 -2.60 -20.10 5.46
CA GLY A 378 -3.27 -20.81 6.55
C GLY A 378 -4.59 -21.47 6.17
N PHE A 379 -4.80 -21.78 4.89
CA PHE A 379 -6.04 -22.37 4.35
C PHE A 379 -5.80 -23.73 3.71
N ASP A 380 -6.67 -24.70 4.01
CA ASP A 380 -6.77 -25.97 3.29
C ASP A 380 -7.71 -25.76 2.07
N LEU A 381 -7.15 -25.26 0.97
CA LEU A 381 -7.89 -24.89 -0.25
C LEU A 381 -8.34 -26.14 -1.01
N ASN A 382 -7.57 -27.23 -0.96
CA ASN A 382 -7.90 -28.48 -1.65
C ASN A 382 -8.80 -29.42 -0.81
N SER A 383 -9.02 -29.09 0.47
CA SER A 383 -9.83 -29.83 1.44
C SER A 383 -9.35 -31.27 1.72
N ASP A 384 -8.05 -31.51 1.73
CA ASP A 384 -7.47 -32.82 1.99
C ASP A 384 -7.13 -33.07 3.48
N GLY A 385 -7.21 -32.03 4.31
CA GLY A 385 -7.09 -32.07 5.75
C GLY A 385 -5.73 -31.62 6.30
N ASP A 386 -4.84 -31.06 5.47
CA ASP A 386 -3.65 -30.34 5.92
C ASP A 386 -3.45 -29.00 5.18
N THR A 387 -2.27 -28.39 5.29
CA THR A 387 -1.94 -27.10 4.66
C THR A 387 -0.53 -27.14 4.07
N ASP A 388 -0.02 -28.32 3.72
CA ASP A 388 1.36 -28.51 3.28
C ASP A 388 1.50 -28.45 1.74
N ASP A 389 0.41 -28.17 1.01
CA ASP A 389 0.36 -28.21 -0.44
C ASP A 389 0.69 -26.88 -1.14
N ASP A 390 1.25 -27.00 -2.34
CA ASP A 390 1.40 -25.91 -3.30
C ASP A 390 0.21 -25.94 -4.28
N ILE A 391 -0.69 -24.97 -4.16
CA ILE A 391 -1.91 -24.90 -4.96
C ILE A 391 -1.68 -23.98 -6.15
N LYS A 392 -1.91 -24.50 -7.36
CA LYS A 392 -2.01 -23.66 -8.55
C LYS A 392 -3.31 -22.85 -8.49
N LEU A 393 -3.19 -21.54 -8.61
CA LEU A 393 -4.32 -20.62 -8.61
C LEU A 393 -4.78 -20.39 -10.05
N THR A 394 -6.05 -20.70 -10.31
CA THR A 394 -6.68 -20.50 -11.62
C THR A 394 -8.10 -19.97 -11.45
N ILE A 395 -8.53 -19.15 -12.39
CA ILE A 395 -9.93 -18.78 -12.58
C ILE A 395 -10.52 -19.67 -13.67
N GLU A 396 -11.66 -20.29 -13.40
CA GLU A 396 -12.40 -21.16 -14.30
C GLU A 396 -13.70 -20.49 -14.75
N TYR A 397 -14.11 -20.76 -15.99
CA TYR A 397 -15.41 -20.37 -16.52
C TYR A 397 -16.25 -21.60 -16.94
N ASP A 398 -17.36 -21.84 -16.24
CA ASP A 398 -18.34 -22.90 -16.53
C ASP A 398 -19.73 -22.53 -15.96
N MET A 399 -20.66 -22.16 -16.85
CA MET A 399 -22.04 -21.78 -16.49
C MET A 399 -22.89 -22.92 -15.91
N GLU A 400 -22.53 -24.18 -16.15
CA GLU A 400 -23.23 -25.32 -15.53
C GLU A 400 -22.70 -25.58 -14.11
N LYS A 401 -21.40 -25.39 -13.88
CA LYS A 401 -20.73 -25.61 -12.59
C LYS A 401 -20.94 -24.43 -11.63
N TYR A 402 -20.92 -23.20 -12.13
CA TYR A 402 -20.96 -21.97 -11.33
C TYR A 402 -22.09 -21.01 -11.77
N PRO A 403 -23.36 -21.47 -11.77
CA PRO A 403 -24.47 -20.68 -12.31
C PRO A 403 -24.79 -19.40 -11.52
N ASP A 404 -24.42 -19.36 -10.24
CA ASP A 404 -24.75 -18.27 -9.32
C ASP A 404 -23.71 -17.14 -9.30
N THR A 405 -22.63 -17.28 -10.07
CA THR A 405 -21.47 -16.36 -10.14
C THR A 405 -21.11 -16.01 -11.58
N ASN A 406 -22.14 -15.95 -12.46
CA ASN A 406 -21.99 -15.75 -13.90
C ASN A 406 -20.97 -16.70 -14.58
N GLY A 407 -20.86 -17.92 -14.05
CA GLY A 407 -19.98 -18.95 -14.59
C GLY A 407 -18.56 -18.95 -14.02
N TYR A 408 -18.19 -18.01 -13.15
CA TYR A 408 -16.83 -17.92 -12.62
C TYR A 408 -16.63 -18.69 -11.30
N GLY A 409 -15.53 -19.42 -11.21
CA GLY A 409 -15.06 -20.12 -10.01
C GLY A 409 -13.58 -20.49 -10.11
N GLY A 410 -13.13 -21.50 -9.37
CA GLY A 410 -11.75 -22.00 -9.40
C GLY A 410 -10.90 -21.56 -8.20
N THR A 411 -9.71 -22.14 -8.08
CA THR A 411 -8.87 -22.08 -6.88
C THR A 411 -8.42 -20.66 -6.50
N TYR A 412 -8.31 -19.74 -7.47
CA TYR A 412 -8.04 -18.32 -7.17
C TYR A 412 -9.22 -17.68 -6.41
N LEU A 413 -10.45 -17.95 -6.85
CA LEU A 413 -11.67 -17.45 -6.20
C LEU A 413 -11.97 -18.20 -4.89
N ASP A 414 -11.52 -19.45 -4.76
CA ASP A 414 -11.57 -20.19 -3.50
C ASP A 414 -10.65 -19.56 -2.44
N LEU A 415 -9.43 -19.14 -2.83
CA LEU A 415 -8.53 -18.40 -1.94
C LEU A 415 -9.14 -17.05 -1.53
N TYR A 416 -9.66 -16.28 -2.50
CA TYR A 416 -10.37 -15.03 -2.22
C TYR A 416 -11.49 -15.23 -1.18
N LEU A 417 -12.31 -16.27 -1.36
CA LEU A 417 -13.40 -16.56 -0.45
C LEU A 417 -12.90 -17.02 0.93
N ALA A 418 -11.79 -17.75 1.00
CA ALA A 418 -11.17 -18.16 2.25
C ALA A 418 -10.67 -16.96 3.05
N GLU A 419 -9.97 -16.02 2.41
CA GLU A 419 -9.54 -14.75 3.00
C GLU A 419 -10.72 -13.92 3.50
N PHE A 420 -11.78 -13.82 2.69
CA PHE A 420 -12.98 -13.07 3.03
C PHE A 420 -13.69 -13.64 4.28
N ASN A 421 -13.78 -14.97 4.36
CA ASN A 421 -14.32 -15.67 5.53
C ASN A 421 -13.44 -15.54 6.77
N GLN A 422 -12.11 -15.65 6.62
CA GLN A 422 -11.17 -15.51 7.74
C GLN A 422 -11.26 -14.12 8.35
N ASN A 423 -11.30 -13.08 7.51
CA ASN A 423 -11.47 -11.70 7.95
C ASN A 423 -12.81 -11.50 8.68
N LEU A 424 -13.90 -12.11 8.22
CA LEU A 424 -15.18 -12.05 8.94
C LEU A 424 -15.09 -12.72 10.31
N GLN A 425 -14.56 -13.94 10.35
CA GLN A 425 -14.43 -14.70 11.59
C GLN A 425 -13.55 -13.94 12.60
N TRP A 426 -12.43 -13.40 12.14
CA TRP A 426 -11.57 -12.55 12.97
C TRP A 426 -12.33 -11.34 13.52
N TYR A 427 -13.14 -10.67 12.68
CA TYR A 427 -13.95 -9.54 13.10
C TYR A 427 -14.90 -9.92 14.24
N LEU A 428 -15.64 -11.02 14.06
CA LEU A 428 -16.63 -11.52 15.04
C LEU A 428 -15.97 -11.94 16.36
N ASP A 429 -14.79 -12.55 16.29
CA ASP A 429 -14.04 -13.01 17.47
C ASP A 429 -13.50 -11.83 18.31
N ASN A 430 -13.36 -10.64 17.71
CA ASN A 430 -12.73 -9.46 18.33
C ASN A 430 -13.70 -8.33 18.70
N LEU A 431 -15.03 -8.51 18.58
CA LEU A 431 -16.03 -7.50 18.97
C LEU A 431 -16.04 -7.14 20.46
N ASP A 432 -15.32 -7.88 21.31
CA ASP A 432 -15.11 -7.47 22.69
C ASP A 432 -14.27 -6.20 22.84
N TYR A 433 -13.49 -5.86 21.82
CA TYR A 433 -12.73 -4.61 21.71
C TYR A 433 -13.52 -3.45 21.06
N ALA A 434 -14.79 -3.64 20.73
CA ALA A 434 -15.64 -2.61 20.12
C ALA A 434 -16.04 -1.53 21.15
N GLU A 435 -15.07 -0.74 21.61
CA GLU A 435 -15.26 0.31 22.59
C GLU A 435 -16.24 1.38 22.09
N ASP A 436 -17.11 1.86 22.99
CA ASP A 436 -18.12 2.90 22.74
C ASP A 436 -19.17 2.62 21.65
N TRP A 437 -19.17 1.43 21.04
CA TRP A 437 -20.22 1.04 20.10
C TRP A 437 -21.59 1.00 20.78
N THR A 438 -22.63 1.36 20.03
CA THR A 438 -24.01 1.24 20.49
C THR A 438 -24.62 -0.05 19.98
N TRP A 439 -25.17 -0.86 20.89
CA TRP A 439 -25.82 -2.13 20.58
C TRP A 439 -27.34 -2.04 20.73
N PHE A 440 -28.08 -2.73 19.87
CA PHE A 440 -29.54 -2.63 19.78
C PHE A 440 -30.21 -4.00 19.95
N ASP A 441 -31.44 -4.02 20.48
CA ASP A 441 -32.29 -5.22 20.52
C ASP A 441 -32.88 -5.56 19.13
N GLU A 442 -33.54 -6.72 19.00
CA GLU A 442 -34.20 -7.17 17.75
C GLU A 442 -35.33 -6.22 17.28
N SER A 443 -35.80 -5.32 18.13
CA SER A 443 -36.82 -4.31 17.80
C SER A 443 -36.22 -2.95 17.43
N GLY A 444 -34.89 -2.82 17.42
CA GLY A 444 -34.16 -1.59 17.10
C GLY A 444 -34.05 -0.60 18.27
N ASN A 445 -34.35 -1.01 19.51
CA ASN A 445 -34.14 -0.14 20.67
C ASN A 445 -32.70 -0.31 21.18
N ALA A 446 -32.03 0.78 21.53
CA ALA A 446 -30.73 0.72 22.19
C ALA A 446 -30.82 -0.09 23.49
N LEU A 447 -29.89 -1.03 23.68
CA LEU A 447 -29.78 -1.82 24.90
C LEU A 447 -29.42 -0.94 26.10
N SER A 448 -29.86 -1.33 27.30
CA SER A 448 -29.41 -0.72 28.55
C SER A 448 -27.96 -1.08 28.90
N ASP A 449 -27.32 -0.27 29.75
CA ASP A 449 -25.99 -0.57 30.30
C ASP A 449 -25.93 -1.97 30.94
N GLU A 450 -26.98 -2.36 31.69
CA GLU A 450 -27.05 -3.69 32.29
C GLU A 450 -27.13 -4.82 31.25
N GLU A 451 -27.78 -4.59 30.11
CA GLU A 451 -27.89 -5.56 29.02
C GLU A 451 -26.56 -5.69 28.27
N VAL A 452 -25.90 -4.58 27.92
CA VAL A 452 -24.56 -4.61 27.30
C VAL A 452 -23.53 -5.24 28.22
N ALA A 453 -23.56 -4.90 29.51
CA ALA A 453 -22.70 -5.53 30.51
C ALA A 453 -22.97 -7.03 30.69
N ALA A 454 -24.09 -7.56 30.20
CA ALA A 454 -24.41 -8.98 30.21
C ALA A 454 -24.07 -9.71 28.91
N MET A 455 -23.90 -8.99 27.78
CA MET A 455 -23.56 -9.59 26.49
C MET A 455 -22.29 -10.44 26.58
N THR A 456 -22.33 -11.55 25.86
CA THR A 456 -21.19 -12.41 25.53
C THR A 456 -20.62 -12.03 24.16
N THR A 457 -19.44 -12.55 23.83
CA THR A 457 -18.86 -12.42 22.49
C THR A 457 -19.82 -12.97 21.42
N GLU A 458 -20.49 -14.10 21.69
CA GLU A 458 -21.52 -14.67 20.80
C GLU A 458 -22.73 -13.73 20.60
N ASP A 459 -23.19 -13.06 21.67
CA ASP A 459 -24.30 -12.11 21.57
C ASP A 459 -23.93 -10.91 20.70
N LYS A 460 -22.68 -10.42 20.81
CA LYS A 460 -22.15 -9.33 19.98
C LYS A 460 -21.97 -9.76 18.52
N ALA A 461 -21.38 -10.94 18.28
CA ALA A 461 -21.21 -11.50 16.94
C ALA A 461 -22.56 -11.63 16.23
N LYS A 462 -23.57 -12.17 16.92
CA LYS A 462 -24.93 -12.24 16.38
C LYS A 462 -25.52 -10.85 16.10
N ALA A 463 -25.33 -9.89 17.02
CA ALA A 463 -25.79 -8.52 16.81
C ALA A 463 -25.11 -7.83 15.62
N PHE A 464 -23.83 -8.08 15.42
CA PHE A 464 -23.09 -7.59 14.26
C PHE A 464 -23.65 -8.15 12.96
N ILE A 465 -23.82 -9.47 12.87
CA ILE A 465 -24.36 -10.13 11.66
C ILE A 465 -25.75 -9.61 11.31
N GLU A 466 -26.58 -9.32 12.31
CA GLU A 466 -27.94 -8.79 12.12
C GLU A 466 -27.98 -7.25 11.97
N GLY A 467 -26.83 -6.57 11.85
CA GLY A 467 -26.74 -5.12 11.70
C GLY A 467 -27.19 -4.31 12.93
N ARG A 468 -27.33 -4.93 14.10
CA ARG A 468 -27.86 -4.33 15.34
C ARG A 468 -26.81 -3.57 16.15
N TYR A 469 -26.05 -2.72 15.48
CA TYR A 469 -25.01 -1.90 16.09
C TYR A 469 -24.84 -0.57 15.37
N THR A 470 -24.17 0.36 16.03
CA THR A 470 -23.66 1.61 15.46
C THR A 470 -22.24 1.82 15.99
N LYS A 471 -21.28 1.98 15.07
CA LYS A 471 -19.88 2.23 15.40
C LYS A 471 -19.75 3.59 16.12
N SER A 472 -18.79 3.69 17.04
CA SER A 472 -18.52 4.95 17.73
C SER A 472 -17.89 5.99 16.78
N GLU A 473 -18.20 7.27 16.97
CA GLU A 473 -17.51 8.38 16.31
C GLU A 473 -16.06 8.56 16.81
N THR A 474 -15.66 7.86 17.89
CA THR A 474 -14.31 7.95 18.49
C THR A 474 -13.29 6.99 17.88
N SER A 475 -13.64 6.16 16.89
CA SER A 475 -12.63 5.35 16.18
C SER A 475 -11.64 6.30 15.52
N LYS A 476 -10.37 6.26 15.95
CA LYS A 476 -9.32 7.06 15.32
C LYS A 476 -9.24 6.63 13.85
N GLU A 477 -9.43 7.57 12.94
CA GLU A 477 -9.13 7.32 11.52
C GLU A 477 -7.72 6.74 11.44
N GLY A 478 -7.52 5.73 10.59
CA GLY A 478 -6.19 5.18 10.39
C GLY A 478 -5.24 6.30 9.95
N PRO A 479 -3.91 6.13 10.11
CA PRO A 479 -2.92 7.09 9.63
C PRO A 479 -3.13 7.54 8.18
N GLY A 480 -3.76 6.69 7.35
CA GLY A 480 -4.16 7.01 5.99
C GLY A 480 -5.32 8.00 5.86
N GLY A 481 -6.25 8.05 6.82
CA GLY A 481 -7.40 8.98 6.85
C GLY A 481 -7.07 10.32 7.51
N ALA A 482 -6.17 10.30 8.50
CA ALA A 482 -5.67 11.48 9.20
C ALA A 482 -4.64 12.32 8.40
N MET A 483 -4.40 12.01 7.12
CA MET A 483 -3.54 12.82 6.25
C MET A 483 -4.14 14.23 6.13
N PRO A 484 -3.45 15.31 6.57
CA PRO A 484 -4.05 16.64 6.67
C PRO A 484 -4.29 17.28 5.29
N GLY A 485 -5.37 16.90 4.63
CA GLY A 485 -5.94 17.66 3.52
C GLY A 485 -6.52 18.97 4.05
N GLY A 486 -6.12 20.10 3.46
CA GLY A 486 -6.33 21.43 4.01
C GLY A 486 -7.76 21.82 4.40
N ASN A 487 -7.87 22.44 5.57
CA ASN A 487 -8.91 23.38 6.01
C ASN A 487 -10.40 23.00 5.81
N GLY A 488 -10.90 22.17 6.74
CA GLY A 488 -12.18 22.40 7.41
C GLY A 488 -13.46 21.96 6.71
N GLY A 489 -13.99 20.81 7.13
CA GLY A 489 -15.37 20.40 6.91
C GLY A 489 -15.59 18.98 7.44
N HIS A 490 -16.46 18.83 8.44
CA HIS A 490 -16.78 17.53 9.06
C HIS A 490 -17.20 16.48 8.02
N GLY A 491 -16.48 15.35 7.98
CA GLY A 491 -16.91 14.12 7.31
C GLY A 491 -18.14 13.55 8.00
N GLY A 492 -19.27 13.57 7.30
CA GLY A 492 -20.51 12.93 7.73
C GLY A 492 -20.58 11.54 7.12
N ASN A 493 -20.66 10.53 7.99
CA ASN A 493 -20.77 9.12 7.67
C ASN A 493 -21.82 8.82 6.58
N GLY A 494 -21.40 8.12 5.52
CA GLY A 494 -22.28 7.66 4.44
C GLY A 494 -23.20 6.52 4.91
N GLY A 495 -24.40 6.86 5.37
CA GLY A 495 -25.48 5.87 5.56
C GLY A 495 -26.20 5.57 4.24
N PRO A 496 -26.46 4.30 3.89
CA PRO A 496 -27.19 3.97 2.67
C PRO A 496 -28.70 4.13 2.92
N GLY A 497 -29.27 5.31 2.64
CA GLY A 497 -30.70 5.49 2.89
C GLY A 497 -31.26 6.90 2.75
N GLY A 498 -30.99 7.61 1.64
CA GLY A 498 -31.59 8.91 1.39
C GLY A 498 -31.98 9.09 -0.07
N ALA A 499 -33.27 8.91 -0.39
CA ALA A 499 -33.80 9.14 -1.74
C ALA A 499 -33.45 10.55 -2.26
N ALA A 500 -32.75 10.62 -3.39
CA ALA A 500 -32.43 11.87 -4.07
C ALA A 500 -33.72 12.63 -4.46
N PRO A 501 -33.84 13.93 -4.15
CA PRO A 501 -34.97 14.72 -4.63
C PRO A 501 -34.82 14.97 -6.15
N ALA A 502 -35.82 14.54 -6.91
CA ALA A 502 -35.93 14.76 -8.34
C ALA A 502 -35.77 16.25 -8.72
N GLY A 503 -34.78 16.55 -9.57
CA GLY A 503 -34.38 17.91 -9.92
C GLY A 503 -33.90 18.07 -11.36
N ASN A 504 -34.79 17.81 -12.32
CA ASN A 504 -34.90 18.44 -13.65
C ASN A 504 -33.66 18.53 -14.58
N ASN A 505 -33.69 17.68 -15.61
CA ASN A 505 -32.92 17.75 -16.86
C ASN A 505 -32.93 19.16 -17.47
N ASP A 506 -31.75 19.75 -17.67
CA ASP A 506 -31.40 20.65 -18.79
C ASP A 506 -29.96 21.17 -18.60
N ALA A 507 -28.97 20.51 -19.20
CA ALA A 507 -27.65 21.10 -19.43
C ALA A 507 -27.16 20.74 -20.84
N ALA A 508 -27.66 21.52 -21.80
CA ALA A 508 -27.13 21.54 -23.16
C ALA A 508 -25.81 22.32 -23.20
N ASN A 509 -24.75 21.64 -23.67
CA ASN A 509 -23.74 22.14 -24.59
C ASN A 509 -23.27 23.61 -24.42
N THR A 510 -22.19 23.81 -23.67
CA THR A 510 -21.15 24.82 -23.96
C THR A 510 -19.83 24.33 -23.38
N GLY A 511 -18.82 24.09 -24.23
CA GLY A 511 -17.48 23.71 -23.81
C GLY A 511 -16.91 24.70 -22.79
N ASN A 512 -16.38 24.18 -21.68
CA ASN A 512 -15.62 24.96 -20.72
C ASN A 512 -14.47 24.13 -20.14
N LYS A 513 -13.28 24.75 -20.12
CA LYS A 513 -11.97 24.22 -19.76
C LYS A 513 -11.73 24.06 -18.25
N ASP A 514 -12.77 23.92 -17.44
CA ASP A 514 -12.64 23.85 -15.98
C ASP A 514 -13.47 22.67 -15.45
N MET A 515 -12.98 21.45 -15.67
CA MET A 515 -13.41 20.28 -14.91
C MET A 515 -12.45 20.11 -13.74
N VAL A 516 -12.73 20.80 -12.63
CA VAL A 516 -12.11 20.46 -11.34
C VAL A 516 -12.69 19.11 -10.94
N VAL A 517 -11.93 18.05 -11.19
CA VAL A 517 -12.24 16.68 -10.79
C VAL A 517 -12.18 16.60 -9.25
N GLY A 518 -13.17 15.92 -8.66
CA GLY A 518 -13.57 16.05 -7.25
C GLY A 518 -12.54 15.57 -6.21
N THR A 519 -12.81 15.88 -4.94
CA THR A 519 -12.12 15.32 -3.77
C THR A 519 -12.37 13.80 -3.65
N PRO A 520 -11.59 13.04 -2.85
CA PRO A 520 -11.75 11.59 -2.68
C PRO A 520 -13.18 11.10 -2.39
N ASP A 521 -13.97 11.86 -1.63
CA ASP A 521 -15.40 11.55 -1.35
C ASP A 521 -16.34 11.69 -2.56
N ALA A 522 -15.87 12.33 -3.62
CA ALA A 522 -16.57 12.45 -4.90
C ALA A 522 -15.79 11.62 -5.91
N GLY A 523 -15.84 10.29 -5.75
CA GLY A 523 -15.34 9.34 -6.73
C GLY A 523 -15.67 9.87 -8.13
N THR A 524 -14.66 10.06 -8.97
CA THR A 524 -14.86 10.67 -10.28
C THR A 524 -15.38 9.63 -11.25
N SER A 525 -16.53 9.11 -10.91
CA SER A 525 -17.42 8.48 -11.81
C SER A 525 -18.05 9.57 -12.69
N GLN A 526 -17.39 9.99 -13.77
CA GLN A 526 -18.11 10.79 -14.77
C GLN A 526 -19.28 10.01 -15.41
N SER A 527 -19.45 8.71 -15.10
CA SER A 527 -20.53 7.88 -15.62
C SER A 527 -21.35 7.07 -14.58
N VAL A 528 -21.11 7.16 -13.27
CA VAL A 528 -21.99 6.47 -12.30
C VAL A 528 -23.31 7.22 -12.17
N GLY A 529 -24.40 6.53 -12.49
CA GLY A 529 -25.73 7.10 -12.62
C GLY A 529 -25.99 7.82 -13.96
N SER A 530 -25.04 7.80 -14.91
CA SER A 530 -25.27 8.31 -16.27
C SER A 530 -26.00 7.26 -17.11
N SER A 531 -26.96 7.69 -17.94
CA SER A 531 -27.61 6.82 -18.93
C SER A 531 -26.85 6.77 -20.27
N VAL A 532 -25.66 7.37 -20.35
CA VAL A 532 -24.78 7.37 -21.52
C VAL A 532 -23.36 7.02 -21.08
N ASP A 533 -22.62 6.36 -21.95
CA ASP A 533 -21.28 5.84 -21.68
C ASP A 533 -20.22 6.94 -21.66
N SER A 534 -20.31 7.86 -22.63
CA SER A 534 -19.37 8.95 -22.83
C SER A 534 -20.10 10.21 -23.28
N SER A 535 -19.70 11.32 -22.67
CA SER A 535 -20.08 12.67 -23.05
C SER A 535 -19.06 13.35 -23.97
N ASN A 536 -17.80 12.90 -23.95
CA ASN A 536 -16.72 13.46 -24.76
C ASN A 536 -16.71 12.92 -26.19
N TYR A 537 -17.13 11.67 -26.40
CA TYR A 537 -17.04 10.99 -27.69
C TYR A 537 -18.40 10.80 -28.34
N SER A 538 -18.48 11.21 -29.61
CA SER A 538 -19.73 11.12 -30.39
C SER A 538 -19.95 9.75 -31.03
N SER A 539 -18.91 8.93 -31.15
CA SER A 539 -18.96 7.54 -31.60
C SER A 539 -17.90 6.66 -30.94
N PHE A 540 -18.12 5.35 -30.98
CA PHE A 540 -17.17 4.36 -30.49
C PHE A 540 -15.82 4.45 -31.22
N GLU A 541 -15.82 4.70 -32.53
CA GLU A 541 -14.58 4.84 -33.30
C GLU A 541 -13.74 6.04 -32.85
N GLU A 542 -14.36 7.16 -32.51
CA GLU A 542 -13.65 8.35 -32.01
C GLU A 542 -12.98 8.07 -30.66
N MET A 543 -13.69 7.38 -29.77
CA MET A 543 -13.15 6.94 -28.48
C MET A 543 -12.01 5.93 -28.65
N LEU A 544 -12.20 4.91 -29.49
CA LEU A 544 -11.16 3.91 -29.75
C LEU A 544 -9.89 4.53 -30.36
N GLU A 545 -10.02 5.48 -31.29
CA GLU A 545 -8.88 6.20 -31.86
C GLU A 545 -8.11 7.00 -30.79
N ALA A 546 -8.78 7.52 -29.75
CA ALA A 546 -8.13 8.20 -28.64
C ALA A 546 -7.32 7.21 -27.76
N TYR A 547 -7.93 6.09 -27.35
CA TYR A 547 -7.22 5.03 -26.62
C TYR A 547 -5.99 4.52 -27.39
N GLU A 548 -6.14 4.28 -28.70
CA GLU A 548 -5.03 3.84 -29.56
C GLU A 548 -3.88 4.85 -29.58
N SER A 549 -4.20 6.14 -29.75
CA SER A 549 -3.19 7.20 -29.85
C SER A 549 -2.47 7.44 -28.52
N ASP A 550 -3.19 7.37 -27.41
CA ASP A 550 -2.62 7.64 -26.09
C ASP A 550 -1.69 6.51 -25.64
N ILE A 551 -2.13 5.26 -25.80
CA ILE A 551 -1.36 4.08 -25.42
C ILE A 551 -0.15 3.89 -26.35
N GLU A 552 -0.26 4.21 -27.65
CA GLU A 552 0.90 4.20 -28.55
C GLU A 552 1.98 5.19 -28.08
N GLU A 553 1.59 6.38 -27.62
CA GLU A 553 2.55 7.37 -27.11
C GLU A 553 3.16 6.96 -25.76
N ILE A 554 2.38 6.39 -24.85
CA ILE A 554 2.91 5.84 -23.59
C ILE A 554 3.94 4.74 -23.87
N ALA A 555 3.67 3.89 -24.86
CA ALA A 555 4.58 2.81 -25.26
C ALA A 555 5.89 3.31 -25.93
N GLU A 556 5.94 4.54 -26.44
CA GLU A 556 7.19 5.16 -26.91
C GLU A 556 8.17 5.44 -25.76
N GLY A 557 7.65 5.55 -24.53
CA GLY A 557 8.39 5.83 -23.33
C GLY A 557 8.57 7.33 -23.07
N ASP A 558 8.93 7.65 -21.84
CA ASP A 558 9.22 9.02 -21.42
C ASP A 558 10.61 9.50 -21.87
N LYS A 559 11.07 10.64 -21.33
CA LYS A 559 12.39 11.21 -21.68
C LYS A 559 13.57 10.29 -21.35
N HIS A 560 13.39 9.32 -20.44
CA HIS A 560 14.39 8.31 -20.07
C HIS A 560 14.16 6.97 -20.80
N GLY A 561 13.11 6.87 -21.62
CA GLY A 561 12.76 5.70 -22.40
C GLY A 561 11.94 4.66 -21.63
N ASN A 562 11.39 5.03 -20.48
CA ASN A 562 10.60 4.14 -19.63
C ASN A 562 9.11 4.27 -19.94
N ASN A 563 8.39 3.14 -19.90
CA ASN A 563 6.94 3.16 -19.87
C ASN A 563 6.46 3.53 -18.46
N ILE A 564 5.82 4.69 -18.32
CA ILE A 564 5.40 5.23 -17.03
C ILE A 564 4.33 4.39 -16.33
N VAL A 565 3.53 3.62 -17.08
CA VAL A 565 2.53 2.69 -16.52
C VAL A 565 3.24 1.49 -15.89
N ASP A 566 4.29 0.98 -16.55
CA ASP A 566 5.11 -0.11 -16.02
C ASP A 566 5.87 0.30 -14.76
N LEU A 567 6.38 1.54 -14.71
CA LEU A 567 7.03 2.10 -13.52
C LEU A 567 6.10 2.13 -12.30
N TYR A 568 4.80 2.34 -12.52
CA TYR A 568 3.79 2.44 -11.47
C TYR A 568 3.09 1.10 -11.18
N ASN A 569 3.54 0.01 -11.80
CA ASN A 569 3.05 -1.32 -11.51
C ASN A 569 3.96 -2.02 -10.48
N PRO A 570 3.61 -2.03 -9.17
CA PRO A 570 4.43 -2.67 -8.15
C PRO A 570 4.69 -4.16 -8.41
N LEU A 571 3.79 -4.85 -9.13
CA LEU A 571 3.93 -6.27 -9.45
C LEU A 571 5.09 -6.57 -10.41
N ASN A 572 5.61 -5.57 -11.12
CA ASN A 572 6.83 -5.72 -11.95
C ASN A 572 8.10 -5.82 -11.09
N TYR A 573 8.05 -5.30 -9.86
CA TYR A 573 9.23 -5.12 -9.00
C TYR A 573 9.32 -6.15 -7.88
N ILE A 574 8.17 -6.58 -7.33
CA ILE A 574 8.14 -7.54 -6.22
C ILE A 574 8.83 -8.85 -6.61
N GLY A 575 9.88 -9.21 -5.86
CA GLY A 575 10.68 -10.41 -6.11
C GLY A 575 11.70 -10.29 -7.25
N SER A 576 11.86 -9.10 -7.84
CA SER A 576 12.93 -8.86 -8.82
C SER A 576 14.30 -8.72 -8.14
N ASP A 577 15.38 -9.04 -8.87
CA ASP A 577 16.75 -8.95 -8.35
C ASP A 577 17.28 -7.50 -8.25
N ASP A 578 16.59 -6.52 -8.83
CA ASP A 578 16.99 -5.10 -8.87
C ASP A 578 16.46 -4.30 -7.67
N VAL A 579 15.72 -4.93 -6.74
CA VAL A 579 15.11 -4.22 -5.62
C VAL A 579 15.53 -4.80 -4.27
N GLU A 580 15.54 -3.92 -3.26
CA GLU A 580 15.70 -4.28 -1.86
C GLU A 580 14.33 -4.62 -1.26
N ALA A 581 13.97 -5.90 -1.19
CA ALA A 581 12.65 -6.30 -0.70
C ALA A 581 12.42 -5.88 0.77
N PRO A 582 11.22 -5.35 1.12
CA PRO A 582 10.85 -5.12 2.50
C PRO A 582 10.77 -6.45 3.26
N THR A 583 10.98 -6.38 4.57
CA THR A 583 10.87 -7.57 5.44
C THR A 583 9.40 -7.98 5.62
N TRP A 584 8.50 -7.00 5.71
CA TRP A 584 7.08 -7.24 5.92
C TRP A 584 6.20 -6.17 5.27
N THR A 585 4.96 -6.51 4.95
CA THR A 585 3.93 -5.59 4.48
C THR A 585 2.58 -5.91 5.12
N ARG A 586 1.72 -4.89 5.26
CA ARG A 586 0.31 -5.03 5.65
C ARG A 586 -0.54 -4.22 4.69
N ILE A 587 -1.60 -4.84 4.19
CA ILE A 587 -2.57 -4.21 3.29
C ILE A 587 -3.91 -4.22 4.01
N LEU A 588 -4.44 -3.03 4.32
CA LEU A 588 -5.67 -2.89 5.09
C LEU A 588 -6.71 -2.18 4.24
N CYS A 589 -7.81 -2.87 3.93
CA CYS A 589 -8.90 -2.37 3.10
C CYS A 589 -10.23 -2.47 3.83
N GLY A 590 -11.16 -1.57 3.53
CA GLY A 590 -12.54 -1.71 3.98
C GLY A 590 -13.25 -2.76 3.13
N ALA A 591 -13.77 -3.82 3.73
CA ALA A 591 -14.46 -4.87 2.98
C ALA A 591 -15.71 -4.35 2.24
N ALA A 592 -16.25 -3.17 2.59
CA ALA A 592 -17.37 -2.54 1.91
C ALA A 592 -16.97 -1.40 0.94
N GLU A 593 -15.67 -1.12 0.77
CA GLU A 593 -15.20 -0.01 -0.07
C GLU A 593 -15.39 -0.28 -1.57
N GLY A 594 -15.69 0.74 -2.37
CA GLY A 594 -15.90 0.60 -3.82
C GLY A 594 -14.75 1.13 -4.68
N ASP A 595 -13.69 1.66 -4.06
CA ASP A 595 -12.66 2.45 -4.73
C ASP A 595 -11.60 1.59 -5.43
N ILE A 596 -11.36 0.37 -4.93
CA ILE A 596 -10.47 -0.63 -5.51
C ILE A 596 -11.02 -2.04 -5.28
N SER A 597 -10.77 -2.95 -6.22
CA SER A 597 -11.16 -4.36 -6.07
C SER A 597 -10.30 -5.04 -5.01
N MET A 598 -10.91 -5.93 -4.22
CA MET A 598 -10.17 -6.72 -3.24
C MET A 598 -9.19 -7.69 -3.92
N PHE A 599 -9.42 -8.04 -5.20
CA PHE A 599 -8.46 -8.84 -5.98
C PHE A 599 -7.11 -8.12 -6.17
N ASN A 600 -7.07 -6.79 -6.22
CA ASN A 600 -5.80 -6.05 -6.28
C ASN A 600 -4.96 -6.28 -5.01
N SER A 601 -5.59 -6.22 -3.83
CA SER A 601 -4.91 -6.52 -2.57
C SER A 601 -4.46 -7.98 -2.47
N LEU A 602 -5.27 -8.91 -2.99
CA LEU A 602 -4.92 -10.33 -3.05
C LEU A 602 -3.72 -10.59 -3.97
N ASN A 603 -3.68 -9.95 -5.14
CA ASN A 603 -2.56 -10.07 -6.07
C ASN A 603 -1.25 -9.52 -5.49
N LEU A 604 -1.31 -8.39 -4.77
CA LEU A 604 -0.15 -7.87 -4.05
C LEU A 604 0.32 -8.85 -2.96
N GLN A 605 -0.59 -9.39 -2.14
CA GLN A 605 -0.25 -10.38 -1.12
C GLN A 605 0.42 -11.61 -1.71
N LEU A 606 -0.16 -12.17 -2.78
CA LEU A 606 0.41 -13.31 -3.49
C LEU A 606 1.81 -13.01 -4.04
N ALA A 607 2.02 -11.83 -4.62
CA ALA A 607 3.34 -11.42 -5.08
C ALA A 607 4.36 -11.34 -3.93
N TRP A 608 3.99 -10.72 -2.81
CA TRP A 608 4.86 -10.59 -1.64
C TRP A 608 5.22 -11.93 -1.02
N LEU A 609 4.22 -12.79 -0.79
CA LEU A 609 4.44 -14.12 -0.21
C LEU A 609 5.31 -15.00 -1.11
N ASN A 610 5.11 -14.94 -2.43
CA ASN A 610 5.95 -15.66 -3.40
C ASN A 610 7.37 -15.11 -3.50
N ALA A 611 7.56 -13.82 -3.22
CA ALA A 611 8.88 -13.19 -3.10
C ALA A 611 9.55 -13.46 -1.73
N GLY A 612 8.85 -14.07 -0.78
CA GLY A 612 9.37 -14.37 0.56
C GLY A 612 9.24 -13.21 1.56
N THR A 613 8.51 -12.15 1.21
CA THR A 613 8.13 -11.07 2.12
C THR A 613 6.93 -11.50 2.96
N ASP A 614 6.98 -11.23 4.27
CA ASP A 614 5.85 -11.46 5.16
C ASP A 614 4.71 -10.49 4.84
N CYS A 615 3.52 -10.97 4.51
CA CYS A 615 2.43 -10.13 4.07
C CYS A 615 1.11 -10.53 4.72
N GLU A 616 0.42 -9.55 5.31
CA GLU A 616 -0.91 -9.70 5.87
C GLU A 616 -1.90 -8.80 5.12
N ILE A 617 -3.06 -9.36 4.77
CA ILE A 617 -4.21 -8.57 4.31
C ILE A 617 -5.27 -8.52 5.40
N GLU A 618 -5.86 -7.35 5.57
CA GLU A 618 -7.01 -7.16 6.44
C GLU A 618 -8.14 -6.52 5.64
N TRP A 619 -9.27 -7.23 5.54
CA TRP A 619 -10.50 -6.73 4.94
C TRP A 619 -11.51 -6.44 6.05
N GLN A 620 -11.53 -5.18 6.46
CA GLN A 620 -12.31 -4.72 7.60
C GLN A 620 -13.80 -4.73 7.29
N TRP A 621 -14.55 -5.63 7.93
CA TRP A 621 -15.99 -5.75 7.72
C TRP A 621 -16.77 -4.50 8.14
N ASP A 622 -17.71 -4.11 7.28
CA ASP A 622 -18.45 -2.84 7.38
C ASP A 622 -17.51 -1.61 7.41
N GLY A 623 -16.25 -1.77 7.00
CA GLY A 623 -15.27 -0.70 6.81
C GLY A 623 -15.41 -0.08 5.42
N GLY A 624 -15.38 1.24 5.36
CA GLY A 624 -15.35 2.00 4.10
C GLY A 624 -13.92 2.24 3.60
N HIS A 625 -13.77 3.13 2.63
CA HIS A 625 -12.46 3.50 2.08
C HIS A 625 -11.55 4.11 3.16
N VAL A 626 -10.30 3.65 3.22
CA VAL A 626 -9.30 4.02 4.25
C VAL A 626 -9.86 3.85 5.66
N PRO A 627 -10.18 2.62 6.06
CA PRO A 627 -10.95 2.42 7.27
C PRO A 627 -10.10 2.69 8.53
N SER A 628 -10.80 2.91 9.65
CA SER A 628 -10.17 3.22 10.94
C SER A 628 -9.48 2.01 11.55
N GLU A 629 -8.46 2.29 12.35
CA GLU A 629 -7.91 1.30 13.28
C GLU A 629 -8.99 0.85 14.26
N ILE A 630 -9.16 -0.45 14.43
CA ILE A 630 -10.24 -1.03 15.23
C ILE A 630 -9.74 -2.14 16.13
N PHE A 631 -10.55 -2.46 17.13
CA PHE A 631 -10.39 -3.64 17.98
C PHE A 631 -9.03 -3.75 18.68
N SER A 632 -8.51 -2.59 19.11
CA SER A 632 -7.17 -2.44 19.70
C SER A 632 -6.01 -2.78 18.79
N GLU A 633 -6.26 -3.09 17.51
CA GLU A 633 -5.25 -3.03 16.48
C GLU A 633 -4.93 -1.56 16.18
N SER A 634 -3.65 -1.26 16.06
CA SER A 634 -3.16 0.06 15.68
C SER A 634 -1.91 -0.06 14.81
N PHE A 635 -1.59 1.02 14.10
CA PHE A 635 -0.35 1.14 13.35
C PHE A 635 0.86 0.84 14.24
N SER A 636 0.95 1.51 15.40
CA SER A 636 2.07 1.32 16.32
C SER A 636 2.13 -0.10 16.88
N LEU A 637 0.98 -0.74 17.15
CA LEU A 637 0.97 -2.12 17.61
C LEU A 637 1.61 -3.05 16.57
N TYR A 638 1.22 -2.90 15.30
CA TYR A 638 1.74 -3.76 14.24
C TYR A 638 3.24 -3.51 13.98
N VAL A 639 3.67 -2.25 13.97
CA VAL A 639 5.09 -1.90 13.85
C VAL A 639 5.89 -2.51 15.01
N ASP A 640 5.42 -2.39 16.26
CA ASP A 640 6.07 -2.97 17.43
C ASP A 640 6.12 -4.51 17.37
N GLN A 641 5.04 -5.15 16.89
CA GLN A 641 4.99 -6.60 16.70
C GLN A 641 6.01 -7.08 15.66
N MET A 642 6.08 -6.40 14.51
CA MET A 642 7.06 -6.72 13.47
C MET A 642 8.49 -6.45 13.94
N TYR A 643 8.69 -5.40 14.74
CA TYR A 643 9.98 -5.12 15.33
C TYR A 643 10.38 -6.23 16.30
N GLY A 644 9.46 -6.67 17.16
CA GLY A 644 9.65 -7.81 18.05
C GLY A 644 9.90 -9.13 17.31
N LYS A 645 9.33 -9.31 16.12
CA LYS A 645 9.48 -10.52 15.29
C LYS A 645 10.84 -10.58 14.57
N TYR A 646 11.31 -9.45 14.03
CA TYR A 646 12.43 -9.42 13.09
C TYR A 646 13.71 -8.76 13.63
N VAL A 647 13.65 -7.99 14.71
CA VAL A 647 14.82 -7.28 15.24
C VAL A 647 15.40 -8.01 16.45
N ASP A 648 16.67 -8.41 16.32
CA ASP A 648 17.40 -9.09 17.39
C ASP A 648 17.51 -8.22 18.66
N GLY A 649 17.08 -8.79 19.80
CA GLY A 649 17.14 -8.12 21.10
C GLY A 649 15.95 -7.22 21.41
N ALA A 650 14.95 -7.14 20.52
CA ALA A 650 13.67 -6.51 20.78
C ALA A 650 12.82 -7.27 21.82
N VAL A 651 11.77 -6.63 22.34
CA VAL A 651 10.73 -7.31 23.13
C VAL A 651 9.85 -8.10 22.15
N THR A 652 9.79 -9.42 22.34
CA THR A 652 9.12 -10.32 21.38
C THR A 652 7.65 -10.61 21.71
N ASP A 653 7.22 -10.34 22.94
CA ASP A 653 5.86 -10.66 23.44
C ASP A 653 4.91 -9.45 23.34
N ILE A 654 4.97 -8.71 22.23
CA ILE A 654 4.07 -7.57 21.96
C ILE A 654 2.69 -8.09 21.55
N LYS A 655 1.64 -7.61 22.21
CA LYS A 655 0.24 -8.00 21.96
C LYS A 655 -0.68 -6.82 22.21
N ALA A 656 -1.84 -6.83 21.54
CA ALA A 656 -2.92 -5.92 21.87
C ALA A 656 -3.23 -5.97 23.37
N ALA A 657 -3.62 -4.82 23.93
CA ALA A 657 -4.14 -4.76 25.29
C ALA A 657 -5.31 -5.76 25.44
N ALA A 658 -5.55 -6.29 26.64
CA ALA A 658 -6.70 -7.18 26.82
C ALA A 658 -8.00 -6.37 26.80
N ALA A 659 -9.01 -6.85 26.06
CA ALA A 659 -10.32 -6.21 26.00
C ALA A 659 -10.90 -5.99 27.41
N GLU A 660 -11.34 -4.78 27.69
CA GLU A 660 -12.16 -4.51 28.87
C GLU A 660 -13.62 -4.77 28.54
N LYS A 661 -14.35 -5.38 29.49
CA LYS A 661 -15.78 -5.60 29.27
C LYS A 661 -16.49 -4.25 29.17
N GLN A 662 -17.11 -3.97 28.04
CA GLN A 662 -18.02 -2.84 27.87
C GLN A 662 -19.15 -2.95 28.90
N THR A 663 -19.23 -1.97 29.82
CA THR A 663 -20.24 -1.93 30.89
C THR A 663 -21.31 -0.87 30.68
N LYS A 664 -21.15 -0.04 29.65
CA LYS A 664 -22.09 0.98 29.24
C LYS A 664 -22.33 0.89 27.76
N ASN A 665 -23.57 1.08 27.33
CA ASN A 665 -23.85 1.16 25.91
C ASN A 665 -23.37 2.50 25.33
N GLY A 666 -23.15 2.54 24.01
CA GLY A 666 -22.96 3.80 23.30
C GLY A 666 -24.24 4.66 23.29
N THR A 667 -24.16 5.82 22.64
CA THR A 667 -25.21 6.85 22.69
C THR A 667 -26.03 7.01 21.41
N ALA A 668 -25.87 6.14 20.41
CA ALA A 668 -26.61 6.26 19.16
C ALA A 668 -28.11 5.94 19.36
N ASP A 669 -28.96 6.67 18.64
CA ASP A 669 -30.42 6.52 18.73
C ASP A 669 -30.97 5.41 17.81
N GLU A 670 -30.22 5.02 16.78
CA GLU A 670 -30.60 4.01 15.79
C GLU A 670 -29.41 3.19 15.30
N ALA A 671 -29.67 1.94 14.89
CA ALA A 671 -28.68 1.03 14.32
C ALA A 671 -28.32 1.45 12.89
N THR A 672 -27.04 1.51 12.57
CA THR A 672 -26.53 1.84 11.23
C THR A 672 -25.76 0.70 10.57
N GLY A 673 -25.47 -0.38 11.32
CA GLY A 673 -24.72 -1.52 10.82
C GLY A 673 -25.42 -2.21 9.65
N THR A 674 -24.62 -2.75 8.73
CA THR A 674 -25.14 -3.56 7.62
C THR A 674 -25.66 -4.91 8.13
N ASP A 675 -26.94 -5.22 7.90
CA ASP A 675 -27.49 -6.55 8.11
C ASP A 675 -26.97 -7.49 7.02
N ILE A 676 -26.11 -8.44 7.42
CA ILE A 676 -25.49 -9.45 6.56
C ILE A 676 -26.05 -10.86 6.85
N SER A 677 -27.11 -10.97 7.65
CA SER A 677 -27.68 -12.24 8.09
C SER A 677 -28.26 -13.09 6.95
N SER A 678 -28.56 -12.49 5.80
CA SER A 678 -28.98 -13.22 4.60
C SER A 678 -27.82 -13.78 3.76
N TRP A 679 -26.60 -13.32 4.02
CA TRP A 679 -25.39 -13.61 3.24
C TRP A 679 -24.42 -14.53 3.97
N VAL A 680 -24.47 -14.51 5.30
CA VAL A 680 -23.61 -15.31 6.17
C VAL A 680 -24.38 -16.54 6.66
N ASN A 681 -23.75 -17.72 6.56
CA ASN A 681 -24.13 -18.86 7.36
C ASN A 681 -23.45 -18.74 8.74
N TYR A 682 -24.26 -18.55 9.77
CA TYR A 682 -23.81 -18.39 11.17
C TYR A 682 -24.52 -19.37 12.11
N ASP A 683 -24.91 -20.55 11.61
CA ASP A 683 -25.42 -21.66 12.44
C ASP A 683 -24.43 -22.05 13.56
N ASP A 684 -23.13 -21.85 13.30
CA ASP A 684 -22.04 -21.91 14.27
C ASP A 684 -21.20 -20.63 14.19
N LEU A 685 -21.29 -19.77 15.22
CA LEU A 685 -20.56 -18.49 15.27
C LEU A 685 -19.04 -18.64 15.42
N SER A 686 -18.56 -19.85 15.73
CA SER A 686 -17.11 -20.13 15.75
C SER A 686 -16.55 -20.54 14.38
N SER A 687 -17.42 -20.67 13.37
CA SER A 687 -17.05 -21.09 12.01
C SER A 687 -18.09 -20.56 11.02
N VAL A 688 -18.13 -19.23 10.85
CA VAL A 688 -19.02 -18.61 9.86
C VAL A 688 -18.52 -18.82 8.43
N SER A 689 -19.43 -18.74 7.46
CA SER A 689 -19.07 -18.81 6.05
C SER A 689 -20.03 -18.00 5.19
N VAL A 690 -19.52 -17.32 4.17
CA VAL A 690 -20.28 -16.75 3.05
C VAL A 690 -20.07 -17.56 1.78
N THR A 691 -21.00 -17.47 0.84
CA THR A 691 -20.78 -17.98 -0.53
C THR A 691 -20.08 -16.93 -1.39
N LEU A 692 -19.43 -17.34 -2.48
CA LEU A 692 -18.82 -16.39 -3.41
C LEU A 692 -19.85 -15.39 -3.98
N LYS A 693 -21.07 -15.84 -4.26
CA LYS A 693 -22.18 -14.97 -4.68
C LYS A 693 -22.50 -13.93 -3.60
N ASP A 694 -22.65 -14.35 -2.35
CA ASP A 694 -23.02 -13.44 -1.27
C ASP A 694 -21.89 -12.46 -0.93
N ALA A 695 -20.64 -12.91 -1.03
CA ALA A 695 -19.46 -12.05 -0.94
C ALA A 695 -19.46 -11.00 -2.04
N SER A 696 -19.70 -11.38 -3.30
CA SER A 696 -19.75 -10.42 -4.41
C SER A 696 -20.91 -9.43 -4.24
N VAL A 697 -22.11 -9.88 -3.84
CA VAL A 697 -23.25 -9.00 -3.54
C VAL A 697 -22.91 -7.98 -2.45
N TYR A 698 -22.22 -8.41 -1.39
CA TYR A 698 -21.77 -7.50 -0.33
C TYR A 698 -20.81 -6.45 -0.87
N ARG A 699 -19.82 -6.87 -1.67
CA ARG A 699 -18.82 -5.99 -2.31
C ARG A 699 -19.46 -4.98 -3.24
N VAL A 700 -20.29 -5.42 -4.18
CA VAL A 700 -20.88 -4.53 -5.19
C VAL A 700 -21.93 -3.58 -4.62
N LYS A 701 -22.46 -3.84 -3.43
CA LYS A 701 -23.31 -2.86 -2.73
C LYS A 701 -22.57 -1.54 -2.46
N GLY A 702 -21.25 -1.61 -2.29
CA GLY A 702 -20.36 -0.45 -2.16
C GLY A 702 -19.82 0.08 -3.50
N ALA A 703 -20.13 -0.57 -4.64
CA ALA A 703 -19.62 -0.19 -5.95
C ALA A 703 -19.98 1.26 -6.29
N SER A 704 -18.95 2.05 -6.57
CA SER A 704 -19.04 3.49 -6.81
C SER A 704 -18.41 3.93 -8.12
N LYS A 705 -17.86 2.98 -8.89
CA LYS A 705 -17.13 3.21 -10.16
C LYS A 705 -17.87 2.60 -11.36
N SER A 706 -17.64 3.17 -12.53
CA SER A 706 -18.14 2.65 -13.81
C SER A 706 -17.28 1.49 -14.33
N THR A 707 -17.63 0.96 -15.51
CA THR A 707 -16.78 -0.03 -16.21
C THR A 707 -16.44 0.45 -17.63
N PRO A 708 -15.16 0.74 -17.96
CA PRO A 708 -14.00 0.79 -17.06
C PRO A 708 -14.15 1.89 -15.98
N GLY A 709 -13.42 1.77 -14.89
CA GLY A 709 -13.53 2.67 -13.73
C GLY A 709 -12.21 3.25 -13.22
N PHE A 710 -11.08 2.91 -13.85
CA PHE A 710 -9.80 3.59 -13.64
C PHE A 710 -9.33 4.27 -14.94
N ASP A 711 -9.12 3.51 -16.01
CA ASP A 711 -8.95 4.08 -17.36
C ASP A 711 -10.32 4.38 -17.98
N VAL A 712 -10.93 5.46 -17.51
CA VAL A 712 -12.32 5.79 -17.82
C VAL A 712 -12.41 6.43 -19.20
N MET A 713 -13.43 6.06 -19.97
CA MET A 713 -13.64 6.57 -21.33
C MET A 713 -13.57 8.10 -21.45
N ASP A 714 -14.03 8.87 -20.46
CA ASP A 714 -14.04 10.34 -20.49
C ASP A 714 -12.86 11.00 -19.71
N TYR A 715 -11.80 10.24 -19.41
CA TYR A 715 -10.70 10.59 -18.51
C TYR A 715 -11.16 10.81 -17.04
N GLY A 716 -10.88 9.83 -16.19
CA GLY A 716 -11.09 9.82 -14.74
C GLY A 716 -9.85 10.27 -13.95
N GLN A 717 -9.92 10.18 -12.62
CA GLN A 717 -8.84 10.63 -11.73
C GLN A 717 -7.51 9.95 -12.04
N GLU A 718 -7.51 8.65 -12.28
CA GLU A 718 -6.28 7.89 -12.51
C GLU A 718 -5.66 8.18 -13.89
N ASP A 719 -6.44 8.61 -14.88
CA ASP A 719 -5.93 8.99 -16.22
C ASP A 719 -5.02 10.22 -16.19
N TYR A 720 -5.23 11.13 -15.24
CA TYR A 720 -4.36 12.28 -15.03
C TYR A 720 -2.98 11.91 -14.50
N VAL A 721 -2.82 10.71 -13.91
CA VAL A 721 -1.52 10.24 -13.43
C VAL A 721 -0.55 10.01 -14.58
N PHE A 722 -1.09 9.61 -15.74
CA PHE A 722 -0.32 9.25 -16.92
C PHE A 722 -0.36 10.35 -17.99
N GLY A 723 -0.55 11.60 -17.59
CA GLY A 723 -0.36 12.78 -18.44
C GLY A 723 1.08 12.93 -18.95
N ASN A 724 1.34 14.02 -19.65
CA ASN A 724 2.68 14.47 -20.03
C ASN A 724 2.73 16.00 -20.03
N SER A 725 3.90 16.58 -20.30
CA SER A 725 4.11 18.04 -20.28
C SER A 725 3.16 18.86 -21.17
N GLU A 726 2.53 18.25 -22.18
CA GLU A 726 1.59 18.88 -23.13
C GLU A 726 0.12 18.48 -22.90
N ARG A 727 -0.16 17.33 -22.28
CA ARG A 727 -1.50 16.74 -22.11
C ARG A 727 -1.70 16.25 -20.67
N ASP A 728 -2.69 16.81 -19.99
CA ASP A 728 -3.00 16.54 -18.56
C ASP A 728 -3.43 15.08 -18.27
N ALA A 729 -4.02 14.40 -19.25
CA ALA A 729 -4.52 13.04 -19.10
C ALA A 729 -4.37 12.27 -20.41
N ARG A 730 -4.15 10.96 -20.29
CA ARG A 730 -4.04 10.01 -21.40
C ARG A 730 -4.63 8.67 -20.97
N HIS A 731 -5.26 7.95 -21.88
CA HIS A 731 -5.59 6.53 -21.67
C HIS A 731 -4.31 5.70 -21.59
N TRP A 732 -4.33 4.62 -20.81
CA TRP A 732 -3.10 3.91 -20.41
C TRP A 732 -3.26 2.40 -20.25
N SER A 733 -4.49 1.88 -20.17
CA SER A 733 -4.77 0.47 -19.99
C SER A 733 -4.75 -0.28 -21.31
N GLU A 734 -3.66 -1.02 -21.55
CA GLU A 734 -3.54 -1.93 -22.69
C GLU A 734 -4.67 -2.98 -22.70
N HIS A 735 -5.12 -3.42 -21.51
CA HIS A 735 -6.20 -4.39 -21.37
C HIS A 735 -7.57 -3.84 -21.79
N VAL A 736 -7.89 -2.60 -21.41
CA VAL A 736 -9.11 -1.94 -21.89
C VAL A 736 -9.05 -1.77 -23.41
N LEU A 737 -7.92 -1.30 -23.95
CA LEU A 737 -7.74 -1.16 -25.39
C LEU A 737 -7.87 -2.49 -26.14
N ASN A 738 -7.34 -3.58 -25.59
CA ASN A 738 -7.45 -4.92 -26.19
C ASN A 738 -8.91 -5.35 -26.31
N VAL A 739 -9.69 -5.22 -25.23
CA VAL A 739 -11.13 -5.53 -25.23
C VAL A 739 -11.89 -4.67 -26.24
N LEU A 740 -11.62 -3.36 -26.27
CA LEU A 740 -12.25 -2.44 -27.22
C LEU A 740 -11.95 -2.81 -28.68
N LYS A 741 -10.73 -3.25 -28.99
CA LYS A 741 -10.32 -3.69 -30.33
C LYS A 741 -10.94 -5.02 -30.72
N GLU A 742 -10.87 -6.02 -29.85
CA GLU A 742 -11.33 -7.37 -30.14
C GLU A 742 -12.86 -7.43 -30.33
N HIS A 743 -13.59 -6.69 -29.50
CA HIS A 743 -15.05 -6.72 -29.45
C HIS A 743 -15.72 -5.48 -30.06
N LYS A 744 -14.98 -4.74 -30.90
CA LYS A 744 -15.42 -3.49 -31.54
C LYS A 744 -16.84 -3.53 -32.12
N ASP A 745 -17.17 -4.57 -32.89
CA ASP A 745 -18.46 -4.63 -33.60
C ASP A 745 -19.65 -4.67 -32.62
N GLU A 746 -19.54 -5.42 -31.52
CA GLU A 746 -20.61 -5.54 -30.52
C GLU A 746 -20.67 -4.31 -29.61
N LEU A 747 -19.51 -3.81 -29.18
CA LEU A 747 -19.41 -2.66 -28.28
C LEU A 747 -19.87 -1.36 -28.99
N ALA A 748 -19.52 -1.16 -30.26
CA ALA A 748 -20.01 -0.03 -31.05
C ALA A 748 -21.54 -0.07 -31.25
N GLU A 749 -22.15 -1.26 -31.23
CA GLU A 749 -23.60 -1.39 -31.28
C GLU A 749 -24.30 -0.99 -29.98
N LEU A 750 -23.60 -0.89 -28.85
CA LEU A 750 -24.16 -0.54 -27.55
C LEU A 750 -23.80 0.89 -27.11
N PHE A 751 -22.67 1.41 -27.57
CA PHE A 751 -22.11 2.70 -27.15
C PHE A 751 -23.12 3.86 -27.27
N ASN A 752 -23.38 4.52 -26.14
CA ASN A 752 -24.29 5.67 -25.98
C ASN A 752 -25.76 5.39 -26.36
N LYS A 753 -26.29 4.18 -26.13
CA LYS A 753 -27.65 3.79 -26.54
C LYS A 753 -28.64 3.48 -25.42
#